data_AF-A0A960L5J5-F1
#
_entry.id   AF-A0A960L5J5-F1
#
_cell.length_a   1.000
_cell.length_b   1.000
_cell.length_c   1.000
_cell.angle_alpha   90.00
_cell.angle_beta   90.00
_cell.angle_gamma   90.00
#
_symmetry.space_group_name_H-M   'P 1'
#
loop_
_entity.id
_entity.type
_entity.pdbx_description
1 polymer ?
#
loop_
_entity_poly.entity_id
_entity_poly.type
_entity_poly.pdbx_seq_one_letter_code
_entity_poly.pdbx_strand_id
1 'polypeptide(L)'
;MSDADALRTCCECCEGVTSETPVELANRPGLSAIAYRAGTHARFKASMLAGLSASPALSELTTRRDDDLTVALVDGWATVLDVLTFYQERIANESYLKTAVERRSLLELARAIGYELGPGVAATTYLAFTADDSPGSPPEAIVPLGTRAQSIPGQDELPQSFETAEEIRARARWNALEPRRTETQFLHAPIRRLVFAGTGLSLAIGDRLLAVQGDEYEVFRVTEVTELIPAPASNDDPRTEVRVEPVDPNALALFPAYLGIPAALAPNPPGPLPFDDDPVATYVTNAVSWTATELAARLDRLGWTEAQLAAHLDARQRPSISTPLRIFAMRVQASFFGHNAPRWGSLPEDWRDEDKNEYAPYPEPWAEDQGADVIRDSQGDFHDVDPPHTTFFLDQAQKKILPGSRIVLEEAGTRLARAYTVLEVSETSRADYGLSGKATQVRVDTEQGLYRFEFRTAVAWGGSEELTLAEVTREDDVLGSSVLLETFALGLFPGRSVAVSGERADLPGVLTTEVRELAEVVHSMHEGATRLDFTEGLDHRYRRATVRISANLARATHGESRSEVLGSGDASAAFQRFALKHKPLTYVPAATASGGESSLEVRVNGVRWHESPDLYRLGPEDRSYVLRRDDDGTTRVLFGDGVHGARLPTGSENVTAAYRSGLGLGGHLAAGRISLLATRPLGVREVVNPVPATGAGDPESRDDARRNAPRTVLTLDRIVSLDDFEDFARTFSGVGKARADWLWDGRRRVVHLTITGADALPLTADAPLLGTLREAVDGLRDPFQPLVLSPAEALVFRLEAQIKVHPDHLQEVVFAAVRAELEERFGFAARDLARSVAASQVISAMQRVLGVVAVDLDVLAFDPAASGTPQAGRLPALPARLGPALVTGGERPIRGAQLLTLAKQGVSLEVMP
;
A
#
# COMPACT_ATOMS: atom_id res chain seq x y z
N MET A 1 -37.80 -56.72 -73.75
CA MET A 1 -37.98 -57.79 -72.75
C MET A 1 -39.09 -57.36 -71.82
N SER A 2 -39.97 -58.29 -71.50
CA SER A 2 -41.28 -58.13 -70.84
C SER A 2 -41.23 -57.76 -69.36
N ASP A 3 -42.35 -57.25 -68.82
CA ASP A 3 -42.72 -57.07 -67.39
C ASP A 3 -42.53 -58.31 -66.48
N ALA A 4 -41.96 -59.40 -66.98
CA ALA A 4 -41.55 -60.56 -66.21
C ALA A 4 -40.15 -60.43 -65.58
N ASP A 5 -39.33 -59.45 -65.99
CA ASP A 5 -38.01 -59.19 -65.41
C ASP A 5 -38.05 -58.28 -64.16
N ALA A 6 -39.16 -57.60 -63.90
CA ALA A 6 -39.31 -56.67 -62.78
C ALA A 6 -39.63 -57.36 -61.43
N LEU A 7 -39.86 -58.67 -61.41
CA LEU A 7 -40.26 -59.44 -60.22
C LEU A 7 -39.16 -60.36 -59.66
N ARG A 8 -37.91 -60.25 -60.13
CA ARG A 8 -36.77 -61.07 -59.66
C ARG A 8 -35.72 -60.33 -58.82
N THR A 9 -35.93 -59.05 -58.50
CA THR A 9 -34.96 -58.21 -57.77
C THR A 9 -35.51 -57.68 -56.44
N CYS A 10 -36.06 -58.56 -55.60
CA CYS A 10 -36.58 -58.17 -54.27
C CYS A 10 -36.17 -59.18 -53.18
N CYS A 11 -34.87 -59.31 -52.97
CA CYS A 11 -34.24 -59.85 -51.77
C CYS A 11 -32.72 -59.83 -52.02
N GLU A 12 -32.03 -58.87 -51.44
CA GLU A 12 -30.54 -58.82 -51.36
C GLU A 12 -29.96 -60.01 -50.55
N CYS A 13 -30.76 -61.04 -50.23
CA CYS A 13 -30.36 -62.16 -49.37
C CYS A 13 -29.36 -63.14 -50.02
N CYS A 14 -28.91 -62.86 -51.25
CA CYS A 14 -27.90 -63.64 -51.98
C CYS A 14 -26.61 -62.86 -52.25
N GLU A 15 -26.48 -61.61 -51.80
CA GLU A 15 -25.16 -60.97 -51.73
C GLU A 15 -24.36 -61.70 -50.64
N GLY A 16 -23.26 -62.34 -51.04
CA GLY A 16 -22.42 -63.10 -50.12
C GLY A 16 -21.96 -62.24 -48.94
N VAL A 17 -21.66 -62.89 -47.81
CA VAL A 17 -21.13 -62.20 -46.62
C VAL A 17 -19.89 -61.40 -47.03
N THR A 18 -19.98 -60.08 -47.01
CA THR A 18 -18.88 -59.19 -47.37
C THR A 18 -18.03 -58.87 -46.16
N SER A 19 -16.74 -58.61 -46.37
CA SER A 19 -15.86 -58.15 -45.29
C SER A 19 -16.28 -56.75 -44.86
N GLU A 20 -16.60 -56.56 -43.59
CA GLU A 20 -16.95 -55.27 -42.99
C GLU A 20 -15.73 -54.51 -42.44
N THR A 21 -14.58 -55.18 -42.36
CA THR A 21 -13.32 -54.62 -41.86
C THR A 21 -12.20 -54.76 -42.90
N PRO A 22 -11.24 -53.81 -42.95
CA PRO A 22 -11.15 -52.61 -42.12
C PRO A 22 -12.20 -51.55 -42.51
N VAL A 23 -12.72 -50.82 -41.51
CA VAL A 23 -13.59 -49.66 -41.71
C VAL A 23 -12.78 -48.51 -42.30
N GLU A 24 -13.38 -47.76 -43.24
CA GLU A 24 -12.75 -46.58 -43.81
C GLU A 24 -12.55 -45.49 -42.75
N LEU A 25 -11.31 -44.99 -42.64
CA LEU A 25 -10.95 -43.95 -41.70
C LEU A 25 -11.24 -42.57 -42.30
N ALA A 26 -12.29 -41.91 -41.81
CA ALA A 26 -12.66 -40.56 -42.23
C ALA A 26 -12.82 -39.63 -41.02
N ASN A 27 -11.92 -38.63 -40.91
CA ASN A 27 -11.93 -37.64 -39.84
C ASN A 27 -11.99 -36.22 -40.44
N ARG A 28 -12.99 -35.43 -40.03
CA ARG A 28 -13.08 -34.02 -40.45
C ARG A 28 -12.04 -33.17 -39.69
N PRO A 29 -11.54 -32.07 -40.28
CA PRO A 29 -10.64 -31.16 -39.58
C PRO A 29 -11.28 -30.56 -38.31
N GLY A 30 -10.47 -30.36 -37.27
CA GLY A 30 -10.88 -29.62 -36.08
C GLY A 30 -11.72 -30.38 -35.06
N LEU A 31 -11.86 -31.70 -35.17
CA LEU A 31 -12.51 -32.53 -34.15
C LEU A 31 -11.70 -32.55 -32.84
N SER A 32 -12.39 -32.83 -31.72
CA SER A 32 -11.79 -33.00 -30.39
C SER A 32 -11.32 -34.43 -30.11
N ALA A 33 -11.63 -35.37 -31.01
CA ALA A 33 -11.16 -36.74 -30.98
C ALA A 33 -11.06 -37.28 -32.42
N ILE A 34 -10.17 -38.23 -32.63
CA ILE A 34 -9.97 -38.96 -33.88
C ILE A 34 -10.61 -40.34 -33.74
N ALA A 35 -11.47 -40.69 -34.70
CA ALA A 35 -11.93 -42.06 -34.87
C ALA A 35 -10.87 -42.83 -35.67
N TYR A 36 -10.28 -43.85 -35.06
CA TYR A 36 -9.19 -44.63 -35.68
C TYR A 36 -9.41 -46.15 -35.60
N ARG A 37 -10.60 -46.60 -35.18
CA ARG A 37 -10.90 -48.03 -35.12
C ARG A 37 -11.08 -48.63 -36.51
N ALA A 38 -10.33 -49.69 -36.79
CA ALA A 38 -10.46 -50.51 -38.00
C ALA A 38 -11.70 -51.43 -37.94
N GLY A 39 -12.32 -51.61 -36.78
CA GLY A 39 -13.51 -52.44 -36.60
C GLY A 39 -13.94 -52.52 -35.14
N THR A 40 -15.03 -53.24 -34.88
CA THR A 40 -15.42 -53.70 -33.54
C THR A 40 -15.38 -55.22 -33.52
N HIS A 41 -15.40 -55.84 -32.34
CA HIS A 41 -15.46 -57.30 -32.20
C HIS A 41 -16.46 -57.95 -33.18
N ALA A 42 -17.70 -57.46 -33.21
CA ALA A 42 -18.75 -58.00 -34.06
C ALA A 42 -18.39 -57.94 -35.56
N ARG A 43 -17.81 -56.82 -36.02
CA ARG A 43 -17.46 -56.61 -37.43
C ARG A 43 -16.21 -57.42 -37.84
N PHE A 44 -15.24 -57.57 -36.94
CA PHE A 44 -14.09 -58.46 -37.17
C PHE A 44 -14.52 -59.92 -37.25
N LYS A 45 -15.38 -60.37 -36.32
CA LYS A 45 -15.95 -61.73 -36.33
C LYS A 45 -16.71 -61.98 -37.63
N ALA A 46 -17.60 -61.06 -38.03
CA ALA A 46 -18.34 -61.16 -39.28
C ALA A 46 -17.41 -61.24 -40.51
N SER A 47 -16.40 -60.38 -40.58
CA SER A 47 -15.42 -60.35 -41.69
C SER A 47 -14.58 -61.64 -41.77
N MET A 48 -14.18 -62.20 -40.64
CA MET A 48 -13.43 -63.46 -40.63
C MET A 48 -14.33 -64.65 -41.00
N LEU A 49 -15.59 -64.68 -40.54
CA LEU A 49 -16.56 -65.68 -40.96
C LEU A 49 -16.89 -65.59 -42.47
N ALA A 50 -16.92 -64.38 -43.02
CA ALA A 50 -17.00 -64.14 -44.46
C ALA A 50 -15.77 -64.73 -45.19
N GLY A 51 -14.57 -64.46 -44.65
CA GLY A 51 -13.29 -64.97 -45.18
C GLY A 51 -13.20 -66.50 -45.17
N LEU A 52 -13.75 -67.18 -44.16
CA LEU A 52 -13.84 -68.65 -44.13
C LEU A 52 -14.62 -69.18 -45.35
N SER A 53 -15.74 -68.54 -45.68
CA SER A 53 -16.59 -68.94 -46.81
C SER A 53 -15.95 -68.65 -48.18
N ALA A 54 -15.04 -67.66 -48.25
CA ALA A 54 -14.36 -67.25 -49.47
C ALA A 54 -13.08 -68.04 -49.77
N SER A 55 -12.52 -68.77 -48.80
CA SER A 55 -11.27 -69.51 -48.95
C SER A 55 -11.51 -70.96 -49.42
N PRO A 56 -11.04 -71.35 -50.63
CA PRO A 56 -11.27 -72.70 -51.14
C PRO A 56 -10.73 -73.81 -50.24
N ALA A 57 -9.59 -73.57 -49.59
CA ALA A 57 -8.94 -74.51 -48.67
C ALA A 57 -9.74 -74.73 -47.36
N LEU A 58 -10.66 -73.83 -47.03
CA LEU A 58 -11.48 -73.87 -45.81
C LEU A 58 -12.96 -74.12 -46.12
N SER A 59 -13.29 -74.45 -47.37
CA SER A 59 -14.67 -74.63 -47.85
C SER A 59 -15.44 -75.76 -47.15
N GLU A 60 -14.74 -76.72 -46.52
CA GLU A 60 -15.35 -77.79 -45.72
C GLU A 60 -15.84 -77.31 -44.33
N LEU A 61 -15.40 -76.14 -43.85
CA LEU A 61 -15.83 -75.58 -42.56
C LEU A 61 -17.18 -74.86 -42.70
N THR A 62 -18.26 -75.62 -42.59
CA THR A 62 -19.64 -75.15 -42.84
C THR A 62 -20.38 -74.63 -41.61
N THR A 63 -19.93 -74.97 -40.40
CA THR A 63 -20.58 -74.53 -39.14
C THR A 63 -20.35 -73.05 -38.85
N ARG A 64 -21.37 -72.36 -38.33
CA ARG A 64 -21.32 -70.95 -37.90
C ARG A 64 -21.88 -70.78 -36.48
N ARG A 65 -21.96 -71.88 -35.71
CA ARG A 65 -22.46 -71.86 -34.34
C ARG A 65 -21.36 -71.40 -33.40
N ASP A 66 -21.72 -70.60 -32.40
CA ASP A 66 -20.78 -70.07 -31.42
C ASP A 66 -20.21 -71.14 -30.46
N ASP A 67 -20.80 -72.33 -30.42
CA ASP A 67 -20.32 -73.49 -29.64
C ASP A 67 -19.28 -74.35 -30.38
N ASP A 68 -18.93 -74.02 -31.63
CA ASP A 68 -17.87 -74.70 -32.39
C ASP A 68 -16.48 -74.16 -32.05
N LEU A 69 -15.49 -75.06 -31.91
CA LEU A 69 -14.11 -74.69 -31.58
C LEU A 69 -13.48 -73.73 -32.59
N THR A 70 -13.77 -73.91 -33.89
CA THR A 70 -13.22 -73.07 -34.96
C THR A 70 -13.81 -71.66 -34.89
N VAL A 71 -15.12 -71.55 -34.62
CA VAL A 71 -15.80 -70.26 -34.45
C VAL A 71 -15.34 -69.59 -33.16
N ALA A 72 -15.08 -70.34 -32.08
CA ALA A 72 -14.49 -69.82 -30.85
C ALA A 72 -13.08 -69.23 -31.07
N LEU A 73 -12.25 -69.83 -31.94
CA LEU A 73 -10.95 -69.26 -32.32
C LEU A 73 -11.10 -67.95 -33.11
N VAL A 74 -12.08 -67.88 -34.02
CA VAL A 74 -12.41 -66.65 -34.75
C VAL A 74 -12.89 -65.56 -33.79
N ASP A 75 -13.73 -65.92 -32.82
CA ASP A 75 -14.21 -65.02 -31.77
C ASP A 75 -13.06 -64.49 -30.89
N GLY A 76 -12.16 -65.39 -30.47
CA GLY A 76 -10.94 -65.02 -29.74
C GLY A 76 -10.07 -64.03 -30.51
N TRP A 77 -9.85 -64.26 -31.80
CA TRP A 77 -9.12 -63.31 -32.65
C TRP A 77 -9.87 -61.99 -32.85
N ALA A 78 -11.19 -62.02 -32.97
CA ALA A 78 -12.01 -60.81 -33.11
C ALA A 78 -11.88 -59.93 -31.85
N THR A 79 -11.81 -60.56 -30.68
CA THR A 79 -11.56 -59.88 -29.40
C THR A 79 -10.17 -59.24 -29.36
N VAL A 80 -9.14 -59.98 -29.78
CA VAL A 80 -7.76 -59.44 -29.85
C VAL A 80 -7.71 -58.22 -30.79
N LEU A 81 -8.35 -58.30 -31.97
CA LEU A 81 -8.39 -57.20 -32.94
C LEU A 81 -9.16 -55.98 -32.41
N ASP A 82 -10.26 -56.17 -31.68
CA ASP A 82 -11.02 -55.07 -31.06
C ASP A 82 -10.17 -54.35 -29.98
N VAL A 83 -9.47 -55.12 -29.14
CA VAL A 83 -8.56 -54.57 -28.13
C VAL A 83 -7.40 -53.81 -28.78
N LEU A 84 -6.78 -54.38 -29.82
CA LEU A 84 -5.67 -53.73 -30.53
C LEU A 84 -6.11 -52.41 -31.18
N THR A 85 -7.26 -52.40 -31.86
CA THR A 85 -7.74 -51.19 -32.54
C THR A 85 -8.22 -50.12 -31.56
N PHE A 86 -8.72 -50.51 -30.39
CA PHE A 86 -8.97 -49.59 -29.28
C PHE A 86 -7.70 -48.88 -28.79
N TYR A 87 -6.59 -49.61 -28.62
CA TYR A 87 -5.31 -49.01 -28.25
C TYR A 87 -4.75 -48.12 -29.37
N GLN A 88 -4.88 -48.53 -30.64
CA GLN A 88 -4.47 -47.70 -31.79
C GLN A 88 -5.23 -46.37 -31.81
N GLU A 89 -6.53 -46.38 -31.54
CA GLU A 89 -7.32 -45.16 -31.44
C GLU A 89 -6.86 -44.24 -30.32
N ARG A 90 -6.54 -44.79 -29.15
CA ARG A 90 -5.96 -43.99 -28.06
C ARG A 90 -4.61 -43.39 -28.46
N ILE A 91 -3.70 -44.17 -29.05
CA ILE A 91 -2.39 -43.68 -29.52
C ILE A 91 -2.56 -42.58 -30.58
N ALA A 92 -3.51 -42.75 -31.50
CA ALA A 92 -3.80 -41.74 -32.53
C ALA A 92 -4.29 -40.43 -31.91
N ASN A 93 -5.14 -40.50 -30.87
CA ASN A 93 -5.59 -39.32 -30.14
C ASN A 93 -4.45 -38.65 -29.36
N GLU A 94 -3.51 -39.41 -28.80
CA GLU A 94 -2.33 -38.85 -28.09
C GLU A 94 -1.29 -38.21 -29.02
N SER A 95 -1.42 -38.35 -30.34
CA SER A 95 -0.45 -37.85 -31.33
C SER A 95 -0.65 -36.39 -31.76
N TYR A 96 -1.74 -35.74 -31.33
CA TYR A 96 -2.03 -34.34 -31.68
C TYR A 96 -2.40 -33.52 -30.44
N LEU A 97 -1.89 -32.28 -30.36
CA LEU A 97 -2.14 -31.37 -29.23
C LEU A 97 -3.64 -31.23 -28.92
N LYS A 98 -4.48 -31.15 -29.95
CA LYS A 98 -5.92 -30.94 -29.76
C LYS A 98 -6.65 -32.13 -29.15
N THR A 99 -6.17 -33.36 -29.41
CA THR A 99 -6.86 -34.60 -29.05
C THR A 99 -6.21 -35.36 -27.91
N ALA A 100 -4.94 -35.06 -27.62
CA ALA A 100 -4.18 -35.71 -26.55
C ALA A 100 -4.82 -35.43 -25.19
N VAL A 101 -5.00 -36.47 -24.38
CA VAL A 101 -5.60 -36.41 -23.05
C VAL A 101 -4.54 -36.56 -21.97
N GLU A 102 -3.48 -37.32 -22.21
CA GLU A 102 -2.39 -37.43 -21.25
C GLU A 102 -1.53 -36.17 -21.23
N ARG A 103 -1.24 -35.68 -20.02
CA ARG A 103 -0.43 -34.46 -19.84
C ARG A 103 1.00 -34.67 -20.34
N ARG A 104 1.56 -35.87 -20.16
CA ARG A 104 2.85 -36.26 -20.75
C ARG A 104 2.87 -36.13 -22.27
N SER A 105 1.87 -36.64 -22.99
CA SER A 105 1.81 -36.54 -24.46
C SER A 105 1.80 -35.08 -24.91
N LEU A 106 0.99 -34.25 -24.26
CA LEU A 106 0.92 -32.81 -24.54
C LEU A 106 2.25 -32.10 -24.31
N LEU A 107 2.92 -32.43 -23.21
CA LEU A 107 4.21 -31.86 -22.86
C LEU A 107 5.29 -32.24 -23.88
N GLU A 108 5.34 -33.51 -24.33
CA GLU A 108 6.30 -33.93 -25.37
C GLU A 108 5.97 -33.34 -26.75
N LEU A 109 4.69 -33.25 -27.12
CA LEU A 109 4.25 -32.60 -28.35
C LEU A 109 4.58 -31.11 -28.36
N ALA A 110 4.39 -30.43 -27.22
CA ALA A 110 4.74 -29.03 -27.06
C ALA A 110 6.26 -28.81 -27.14
N ARG A 111 7.06 -29.70 -26.54
CA ARG A 111 8.53 -29.67 -26.66
C ARG A 111 9.01 -29.84 -28.09
N ALA A 112 8.30 -30.62 -28.91
CA ALA A 112 8.63 -30.82 -30.32
C ALA A 112 8.60 -29.50 -31.12
N ILE A 113 7.81 -28.51 -30.68
CA ILE A 113 7.75 -27.16 -31.27
C ILE A 113 8.52 -26.11 -30.44
N GLY A 114 9.36 -26.54 -29.50
CA GLY A 114 10.17 -25.65 -28.67
C GLY A 114 9.44 -25.03 -27.47
N TYR A 115 8.21 -25.46 -27.17
CA TYR A 115 7.43 -24.96 -26.05
C TYR A 115 7.59 -25.82 -24.80
N GLU A 116 7.99 -25.22 -23.68
CA GLU A 116 7.94 -25.84 -22.36
C GLU A 116 6.79 -25.21 -21.57
N LEU A 117 5.92 -26.04 -20.97
CA LEU A 117 4.74 -25.56 -20.24
C LEU A 117 5.11 -24.51 -19.19
N GLY A 118 4.33 -23.45 -19.03
CA GLY A 118 4.59 -22.38 -18.07
C GLY A 118 4.90 -22.91 -16.64
N PRO A 119 5.97 -22.44 -15.98
CA PRO A 119 6.22 -22.80 -14.58
C PRO A 119 5.20 -22.12 -13.67
N GLY A 120 4.99 -22.71 -12.49
CA GLY A 120 4.31 -21.99 -11.44
C GLY A 120 5.26 -20.98 -10.80
N VAL A 121 4.72 -19.88 -10.28
CA VAL A 121 5.47 -18.77 -9.69
C VAL A 121 5.15 -18.66 -8.21
N ALA A 122 6.15 -18.30 -7.42
CA ALA A 122 5.99 -18.08 -5.99
C ALA A 122 5.23 -16.78 -5.69
N ALA A 123 4.40 -16.82 -4.64
CA ALA A 123 3.80 -15.62 -4.08
C ALA A 123 4.87 -14.68 -3.53
N THR A 124 4.61 -13.39 -3.58
CA THR A 124 5.44 -12.35 -2.96
C THR A 124 4.61 -11.54 -1.99
N THR A 125 5.23 -11.07 -0.92
CA THR A 125 4.60 -10.20 0.09
C THR A 125 5.67 -9.45 0.88
N TYR A 126 5.25 -8.67 1.86
CA TYR A 126 6.13 -8.09 2.86
C TYR A 126 5.92 -8.80 4.21
N LEU A 127 6.98 -8.92 4.99
CA LEU A 127 6.94 -9.35 6.38
C LEU A 127 7.34 -8.17 7.27
N ALA A 128 6.42 -7.78 8.16
CA ALA A 128 6.67 -6.84 9.23
C ALA A 128 7.14 -7.59 10.48
N PHE A 129 8.34 -7.28 10.96
CA PHE A 129 8.93 -7.88 12.14
C PHE A 129 8.74 -6.97 13.36
N THR A 130 8.32 -7.55 14.49
CA THR A 130 8.28 -6.84 15.77
C THR A 130 9.60 -7.12 16.50
N ALA A 131 10.47 -6.10 16.61
CA ALA A 131 11.67 -6.17 17.42
C ALA A 131 11.30 -6.12 18.92
N ASP A 132 12.05 -6.85 19.75
CA ASP A 132 11.80 -6.91 21.20
C ASP A 132 12.17 -5.58 21.88
N ASP A 133 11.21 -5.01 22.61
CA ASP A 133 11.32 -3.76 23.35
C ASP A 133 11.48 -3.95 24.87
N SER A 134 11.63 -5.20 25.31
CA SER A 134 11.82 -5.52 26.72
C SER A 134 13.13 -4.94 27.29
N PRO A 135 13.17 -4.52 28.57
CA PRO A 135 14.40 -4.03 29.20
C PRO A 135 15.54 -5.07 29.11
N GLY A 136 16.67 -4.67 28.52
CA GLY A 136 17.85 -5.52 28.31
C GLY A 136 17.93 -6.19 26.93
N SER A 137 16.91 -6.05 26.09
CA SER A 137 16.94 -6.49 24.70
C SER A 137 17.86 -5.59 23.84
N PRO A 138 18.49 -6.14 22.78
CA PRO A 138 19.39 -5.35 21.94
C PRO A 138 18.63 -4.20 21.25
N PRO A 139 19.23 -3.01 21.10
CA PRO A 139 18.56 -1.84 20.50
C PRO A 139 18.24 -2.04 19.01
N GLU A 140 18.96 -2.95 18.36
CA GLU A 140 18.73 -3.38 16.98
C GLU A 140 18.78 -4.90 16.89
N ALA A 141 17.94 -5.47 16.03
CA ALA A 141 17.94 -6.88 15.67
C ALA A 141 18.25 -7.02 14.17
N ILE A 142 19.15 -7.93 13.82
CA ILE A 142 19.43 -8.28 12.43
C ILE A 142 18.47 -9.39 12.02
N VAL A 143 17.72 -9.18 10.94
CA VAL A 143 16.91 -10.20 10.28
C VAL A 143 17.65 -10.59 9.00
N PRO A 144 18.36 -11.74 8.97
CA PRO A 144 19.13 -12.15 7.81
C PRO A 144 18.26 -12.40 6.58
N LEU A 145 18.86 -12.30 5.40
CA LEU A 145 18.34 -12.90 4.17
C LEU A 145 18.01 -14.39 4.40
N GLY A 146 16.85 -14.84 3.91
CA GLY A 146 16.43 -16.23 4.08
C GLY A 146 15.77 -16.55 5.44
N THR A 147 15.48 -15.53 6.26
CA THR A 147 14.73 -15.73 7.52
C THR A 147 13.35 -16.29 7.20
N ARG A 148 13.01 -17.42 7.83
CA ARG A 148 11.79 -18.16 7.51
C ARG A 148 10.62 -17.81 8.40
N ALA A 149 9.49 -17.49 7.78
CA ALA A 149 8.18 -17.37 8.40
C ALA A 149 7.20 -18.39 7.79
N GLN A 150 6.18 -18.79 8.53
CA GLN A 150 5.19 -19.77 8.12
C GLN A 150 3.77 -19.26 8.35
N SER A 151 2.86 -19.72 7.48
CA SER A 151 1.44 -19.50 7.66
C SER A 151 0.84 -20.38 8.74
N ILE A 152 -0.21 -19.86 9.38
CA ILE A 152 -1.10 -20.69 10.19
C ILE A 152 -2.13 -21.29 9.22
N PRO A 153 -2.11 -22.62 9.00
CA PRO A 153 -3.05 -23.26 8.07
C PRO A 153 -4.48 -23.19 8.59
N GLY A 154 -5.45 -23.06 7.67
CA GLY A 154 -6.85 -23.31 7.94
C GLY A 154 -7.16 -24.80 8.11
N GLN A 155 -8.44 -25.13 8.30
CA GLN A 155 -8.88 -26.52 8.31
C GLN A 155 -8.61 -27.14 6.93
N ASP A 156 -7.87 -28.25 6.90
CA ASP A 156 -7.42 -28.98 5.69
C ASP A 156 -6.36 -28.28 4.82
N GLU A 157 -5.71 -27.21 5.30
CA GLU A 157 -4.57 -26.57 4.62
C GLU A 157 -3.22 -27.05 5.19
N LEU A 158 -2.17 -27.03 4.36
CA LEU A 158 -0.80 -27.24 4.83
C LEU A 158 -0.12 -25.89 5.12
N PRO A 159 0.75 -25.80 6.14
CA PRO A 159 1.56 -24.59 6.37
C PRO A 159 2.38 -24.23 5.13
N GLN A 160 2.37 -22.94 4.78
CA GLN A 160 3.13 -22.41 3.65
C GLN A 160 4.33 -21.62 4.20
N SER A 161 5.53 -21.90 3.66
CA SER A 161 6.77 -21.28 4.12
C SER A 161 7.17 -20.10 3.24
N PHE A 162 7.54 -18.99 3.86
CA PHE A 162 8.08 -17.80 3.22
C PHE A 162 9.48 -17.51 3.76
N GLU A 163 10.36 -17.02 2.90
CA GLU A 163 11.70 -16.58 3.31
C GLU A 163 11.93 -15.13 2.87
N THR A 164 12.58 -14.35 3.73
CA THR A 164 12.98 -12.97 3.41
C THR A 164 13.91 -12.94 2.20
N ALA A 165 13.68 -11.98 1.30
CA ALA A 165 14.46 -11.76 0.09
C ALA A 165 15.58 -10.72 0.28
N GLU A 166 15.68 -10.15 1.47
CA GLU A 166 16.70 -9.17 1.85
C GLU A 166 17.02 -9.29 3.35
N GLU A 167 18.19 -8.77 3.74
CA GLU A 167 18.53 -8.57 5.15
C GLU A 167 18.02 -7.19 5.60
N ILE A 168 17.39 -7.13 6.77
CA ILE A 168 16.99 -5.85 7.38
C ILE A 168 17.51 -5.71 8.80
N ARG A 169 17.69 -4.45 9.21
CA ARG A 169 17.86 -4.07 10.61
C ARG A 169 16.51 -3.64 11.17
N ALA A 170 16.02 -4.41 12.14
CA ALA A 170 14.79 -4.12 12.85
C ALA A 170 15.09 -3.37 14.16
N ARG A 171 14.27 -2.38 14.50
CA ARG A 171 14.40 -1.58 15.72
C ARG A 171 13.06 -1.53 16.46
N ALA A 172 13.08 -1.62 17.79
CA ALA A 172 11.85 -1.57 18.60
C ALA A 172 11.02 -0.30 18.34
N ARG A 173 11.69 0.86 18.25
CA ARG A 173 11.07 2.16 17.92
C ARG A 173 10.39 2.23 16.55
N TRP A 174 10.64 1.24 15.67
CA TRP A 174 10.05 1.16 14.33
C TRP A 174 8.91 0.15 14.22
N ASN A 175 8.56 -0.52 15.33
CA ASN A 175 7.45 -1.46 15.38
C ASN A 175 6.13 -0.78 15.00
N ALA A 176 5.87 0.40 15.58
CA ALA A 176 4.60 1.12 15.45
C ALA A 176 4.81 2.64 15.62
N LEU A 177 5.33 3.29 14.58
CA LEU A 177 5.42 4.75 14.52
C LEU A 177 4.01 5.34 14.38
N GLU A 178 3.76 6.46 15.07
CA GLU A 178 2.46 7.13 15.05
C GLU A 178 2.57 8.47 14.33
N PRO A 179 1.56 8.86 13.53
CA PRO A 179 1.52 10.21 13.00
C PRO A 179 1.32 11.21 14.13
N ARG A 180 1.84 12.42 13.93
CA ARG A 180 1.69 13.54 14.86
C ARG A 180 0.20 13.77 15.15
N ARG A 181 -0.20 13.72 16.42
CA ARG A 181 -1.59 13.87 16.87
C ARG A 181 -1.91 15.27 17.38
N THR A 182 -0.90 15.99 17.84
CA THR A 182 -1.05 17.36 18.33
C THR A 182 -0.06 18.28 17.65
N GLU A 183 -0.47 19.51 17.41
CA GLU A 183 0.40 20.54 16.86
C GLU A 183 0.46 21.77 17.75
N THR A 184 1.60 22.43 17.73
CA THR A 184 1.73 23.77 18.30
C THR A 184 0.77 24.69 17.57
N GLN A 185 0.06 25.54 18.31
CA GLN A 185 -0.84 26.53 17.71
C GLN A 185 -0.10 27.41 16.72
N PHE A 186 -0.49 27.33 15.45
CA PHE A 186 -0.06 28.30 14.45
C PHE A 186 -0.81 29.60 14.67
N LEU A 187 -0.08 30.62 15.10
CA LEU A 187 -0.61 31.96 15.33
C LEU A 187 -0.29 32.83 14.11
N HIS A 188 -1.31 33.09 13.29
CA HIS A 188 -1.22 34.02 12.17
C HIS A 188 -1.74 35.39 12.59
N ALA A 189 -1.03 36.45 12.23
CA ALA A 189 -1.50 37.81 12.43
C ALA A 189 -2.70 38.11 11.48
N PRO A 190 -3.74 38.82 11.97
CA PRO A 190 -3.95 39.20 13.35
C PRO A 190 -4.40 38.00 14.20
N ILE A 191 -3.79 37.84 15.39
CA ILE A 191 -4.16 36.79 16.32
C ILE A 191 -5.56 37.08 16.86
N ARG A 192 -6.48 36.13 16.69
CA ARG A 192 -7.88 36.25 17.16
C ARG A 192 -8.30 35.18 18.15
N ARG A 193 -7.51 34.13 18.27
CA ARG A 193 -7.79 32.95 19.07
C ARG A 193 -6.50 32.45 19.69
N LEU A 194 -6.53 32.20 20.99
CA LEU A 194 -5.48 31.58 21.77
C LEU A 194 -6.08 30.45 22.59
N VAL A 195 -5.41 29.31 22.65
CA VAL A 195 -5.81 28.17 23.50
C VAL A 195 -4.73 27.97 24.56
N PHE A 196 -5.11 27.90 25.82
CA PHE A 196 -4.18 27.73 26.94
C PHE A 196 -4.36 26.37 27.58
N ALA A 197 -3.26 25.83 28.11
CA ALA A 197 -3.27 24.56 28.81
C ALA A 197 -3.97 24.72 30.17
N GLY A 198 -4.85 23.78 30.52
CA GLY A 198 -5.61 23.80 31.77
C GLY A 198 -6.92 24.61 31.73
N THR A 199 -7.65 24.53 32.85
CA THR A 199 -8.87 25.30 33.15
C THR A 199 -8.67 26.08 34.45
N GLY A 200 -9.55 27.04 34.77
CA GLY A 200 -9.42 27.85 35.98
C GLY A 200 -8.36 28.95 35.89
N LEU A 201 -8.00 29.40 34.68
CA LEU A 201 -6.99 30.44 34.44
C LEU A 201 -7.43 31.85 34.91
N SER A 202 -8.63 31.98 35.49
CA SER A 202 -9.18 33.25 36.03
C SER A 202 -9.12 34.40 35.02
N LEU A 203 -9.38 34.11 33.74
CA LEU A 203 -9.48 35.09 32.67
C LEU A 203 -10.94 35.53 32.50
N ALA A 204 -11.17 36.82 32.32
CA ALA A 204 -12.48 37.42 32.09
C ALA A 204 -12.52 38.28 30.81
N ILE A 205 -13.73 38.51 30.29
CA ILE A 205 -13.95 39.46 29.19
C ILE A 205 -13.48 40.84 29.65
N GLY A 206 -12.62 41.48 28.85
CA GLY A 206 -12.03 42.77 29.15
C GLY A 206 -10.63 42.72 29.76
N ASP A 207 -10.11 41.55 30.13
CA ASP A 207 -8.73 41.40 30.59
C ASP A 207 -7.72 41.74 29.48
N ARG A 208 -6.47 42.02 29.87
CA ARG A 208 -5.35 42.22 28.96
C ARG A 208 -4.44 41.01 28.92
N LEU A 209 -4.12 40.58 27.71
CA LEU A 209 -3.07 39.61 27.44
C LEU A 209 -1.92 40.33 26.72
N LEU A 210 -0.69 40.03 27.11
CA LEU A 210 0.52 40.54 26.48
C LEU A 210 1.26 39.37 25.83
N ALA A 211 1.40 39.39 24.51
CA ALA A 211 2.28 38.46 23.80
C ALA A 211 3.64 39.10 23.61
N VAL A 212 4.71 38.35 23.89
CA VAL A 212 6.10 38.80 23.77
C VAL A 212 6.93 37.77 23.04
N GLN A 213 7.69 38.19 22.03
CA GLN A 213 8.69 37.37 21.36
C GLN A 213 9.95 38.20 21.06
N GLY A 214 11.04 37.94 21.78
CA GLY A 214 12.21 38.81 21.75
C GLY A 214 11.86 40.21 22.25
N ASP A 215 12.13 41.23 21.44
CA ASP A 215 11.84 42.64 21.72
C ASP A 215 10.46 43.09 21.20
N GLU A 216 9.81 42.27 20.37
CA GLU A 216 8.49 42.53 19.81
C GLU A 216 7.39 42.11 20.78
N TYR A 217 6.30 42.89 20.82
CA TYR A 217 5.12 42.57 21.63
C TYR A 217 3.81 43.01 20.99
N GLU A 218 2.73 42.36 21.39
CA GLU A 218 1.37 42.75 21.03
C GLU A 218 0.45 42.67 22.26
N VAL A 219 -0.40 43.68 22.42
CA VAL A 219 -1.36 43.75 23.53
C VAL A 219 -2.75 43.41 23.01
N PHE A 220 -3.39 42.45 23.67
CA PHE A 220 -4.71 41.98 23.34
C PHE A 220 -5.71 42.28 24.44
N ARG A 221 -6.96 42.51 24.03
CA ARG A 221 -8.14 42.49 24.86
C ARG A 221 -8.84 41.14 24.72
N VAL A 222 -9.20 40.53 25.83
CA VAL A 222 -10.03 39.31 25.85
C VAL A 222 -11.47 39.68 25.53
N THR A 223 -12.06 39.02 24.52
CA THR A 223 -13.45 39.22 24.09
C THR A 223 -14.36 38.05 24.43
N GLU A 224 -13.81 36.84 24.54
CA GLU A 224 -14.54 35.63 24.92
C GLU A 224 -13.60 34.65 25.63
N VAL A 225 -14.11 33.92 26.62
CA VAL A 225 -13.38 32.85 27.32
C VAL A 225 -14.29 31.62 27.38
N THR A 226 -13.79 30.49 26.90
CA THR A 226 -14.49 29.20 26.87
C THR A 226 -13.59 28.14 27.50
N GLU A 227 -14.01 27.57 28.62
CA GLU A 227 -13.34 26.40 29.21
C GLU A 227 -13.82 25.12 28.53
N LEU A 228 -12.88 24.39 27.93
CA LEU A 228 -13.13 23.12 27.25
C LEU A 228 -12.69 21.99 28.18
N ILE A 229 -13.67 21.32 28.77
CA ILE A 229 -13.46 20.13 29.58
C ILE A 229 -13.75 18.90 28.70
N PRO A 230 -12.73 18.10 28.36
CA PRO A 230 -12.91 16.90 27.56
C PRO A 230 -13.85 15.88 28.22
N ALA A 231 -14.53 15.08 27.40
CA ALA A 231 -15.36 13.99 27.90
C ALA A 231 -14.49 12.92 28.58
N PRO A 232 -15.00 12.13 29.54
CA PRO A 232 -14.20 11.15 30.30
C PRO A 232 -13.49 10.07 29.45
N ALA A 233 -13.87 9.92 28.18
CA ALA A 233 -13.32 8.93 27.25
C ALA A 233 -12.33 9.51 26.21
N SER A 234 -12.12 10.83 26.17
CA SER A 234 -11.11 11.44 25.29
C SER A 234 -9.77 11.60 26.01
N ASN A 235 -8.67 11.28 25.34
CA ASN A 235 -7.30 11.55 25.82
C ASN A 235 -6.88 13.02 25.67
N ASP A 236 -7.84 13.93 25.50
CA ASP A 236 -7.57 15.36 25.37
C ASP A 236 -7.34 15.96 26.77
N ASP A 237 -6.36 16.85 26.89
CA ASP A 237 -6.16 17.63 28.11
C ASP A 237 -7.19 18.77 28.23
N PRO A 238 -7.62 19.11 29.47
CA PRO A 238 -8.47 20.28 29.69
C PRO A 238 -7.76 21.55 29.23
N ARG A 239 -8.50 22.43 28.55
CA ARG A 239 -7.94 23.62 27.89
C ARG A 239 -8.89 24.80 27.98
N THR A 240 -8.35 26.01 27.91
CA THR A 240 -9.13 27.26 27.90
C THR A 240 -8.95 27.95 26.56
N GLU A 241 -10.02 28.08 25.78
CA GLU A 241 -10.03 28.84 24.54
C GLU A 241 -10.41 30.29 24.81
N VAL A 242 -9.64 31.23 24.25
CA VAL A 242 -9.82 32.66 24.44
C VAL A 242 -9.87 33.34 23.09
N ARG A 243 -10.93 34.10 22.83
CA ARG A 243 -10.93 35.05 21.70
C ARG A 243 -10.34 36.37 22.14
N VAL A 244 -9.52 36.92 21.26
CA VAL A 244 -8.75 38.13 21.52
C VAL A 244 -8.89 39.12 20.36
N GLU A 245 -8.81 40.40 20.69
CA GLU A 245 -8.68 41.48 19.72
C GLU A 245 -7.48 42.35 20.08
N PRO A 246 -6.63 42.74 19.10
CA PRO A 246 -5.51 43.62 19.36
C PRO A 246 -6.01 45.01 19.80
N VAL A 247 -5.37 45.58 20.82
CA VAL A 247 -5.71 46.93 21.31
C VAL A 247 -5.31 47.99 20.27
N ASP A 248 -4.16 47.80 19.63
CA ASP A 248 -3.75 48.55 18.43
C ASP A 248 -3.81 47.65 17.18
N PRO A 249 -4.87 47.72 16.36
CA PRO A 249 -5.02 46.90 15.15
C PRO A 249 -4.02 47.27 14.03
N ASN A 250 -3.31 48.38 14.15
CA ASN A 250 -2.30 48.82 13.19
C ASN A 250 -0.87 48.45 13.61
N ALA A 251 -0.68 47.90 14.82
CA ALA A 251 0.60 47.31 15.20
C ALA A 251 0.89 46.13 14.25
N LEU A 252 1.94 46.25 13.45
CA LEU A 252 2.41 45.17 12.59
C LEU A 252 2.94 44.06 13.48
N ALA A 253 2.09 43.10 13.85
CA ALA A 253 2.50 41.88 14.52
C ALA A 253 3.34 41.03 13.57
N LEU A 254 4.62 41.38 13.43
CA LEU A 254 5.62 40.54 12.81
C LEU A 254 6.22 39.70 13.93
N PHE A 255 5.49 38.67 14.37
CA PHE A 255 6.15 37.54 15.01
C PHE A 255 6.93 36.84 13.89
N PRO A 256 8.26 36.97 13.79
CA PRO A 256 8.99 36.31 12.73
C PRO A 256 8.74 34.80 12.87
N ALA A 257 8.12 34.21 11.84
CA ALA A 257 8.09 32.77 11.70
C ALA A 257 9.55 32.32 11.83
N TYR A 258 9.82 31.48 12.82
CA TYR A 258 11.18 31.08 13.19
C TYR A 258 11.96 30.63 11.94
N LEU A 259 12.85 31.49 11.47
CA LEU A 259 13.83 31.15 10.45
C LEU A 259 15.04 30.62 11.21
N GLY A 260 14.93 29.39 11.72
CA GLY A 260 16.14 28.68 12.12
C GLY A 260 17.10 28.60 10.93
N ILE A 261 18.35 28.22 11.19
CA ILE A 261 19.34 28.13 10.12
C ILE A 261 19.00 26.89 9.25
N PRO A 262 18.80 27.03 7.93
CA PRO A 262 18.68 25.88 7.02
C PRO A 262 19.89 24.94 7.19
N ALA A 263 19.72 23.62 7.08
CA ALA A 263 20.83 22.67 7.22
C ALA A 263 22.07 23.03 6.38
N ALA A 264 21.86 23.55 5.16
CA ALA A 264 22.92 24.00 4.28
C ALA A 264 23.81 25.11 4.86
N LEU A 265 23.27 25.91 5.79
CA LEU A 265 23.96 27.02 6.45
C LEU A 265 24.47 26.66 7.85
N ALA A 266 24.19 25.45 8.34
CA ALA A 266 24.71 24.98 9.62
C ALA A 266 26.25 24.82 9.56
N PRO A 267 27.00 25.27 10.59
CA PRO A 267 28.45 25.27 10.56
C PRO A 267 29.00 23.85 10.34
N ASN A 268 30.00 23.71 9.47
CA ASN A 268 30.68 22.43 9.29
C ASN A 268 31.48 22.08 10.55
N PRO A 269 31.38 20.84 11.07
CA PRO A 269 32.11 20.47 12.26
C PRO A 269 33.61 20.32 11.93
N PRO A 270 34.50 20.67 12.88
CA PRO A 270 35.94 20.64 12.68
C PRO A 270 36.54 19.23 12.63
N GLY A 271 35.77 18.19 12.99
CA GLY A 271 36.17 16.79 13.05
C GLY A 271 35.41 16.04 14.15
N PRO A 272 35.91 14.88 14.60
CA PRO A 272 35.34 14.16 15.73
C PRO A 272 35.37 14.99 17.02
N LEU A 273 34.26 14.99 17.76
CA LEU A 273 34.09 15.74 19.00
C LEU A 273 33.50 14.83 20.09
N PRO A 274 33.66 15.16 21.39
CA PRO A 274 32.90 14.49 22.44
C PRO A 274 31.39 14.75 22.28
N PHE A 275 30.58 13.77 22.68
CA PHE A 275 29.12 13.87 22.62
C PHE A 275 28.61 14.61 23.88
N ASP A 276 28.54 15.94 23.81
CA ASP A 276 28.09 16.85 24.87
C ASP A 276 27.01 17.82 24.36
N ASP A 277 26.25 18.43 25.28
CA ASP A 277 25.12 19.32 24.98
C ASP A 277 25.47 20.49 24.03
N ASP A 278 26.63 21.13 24.23
CA ASP A 278 27.07 22.30 23.47
C ASP A 278 27.44 21.96 22.00
N PRO A 279 28.28 20.95 21.73
CA PRO A 279 28.50 20.43 20.38
C PRO A 279 27.20 19.97 19.70
N VAL A 280 26.32 19.25 20.41
CA VAL A 280 25.04 18.77 19.84
C VAL A 280 24.16 19.95 19.44
N ALA A 281 24.06 20.97 20.29
CA ALA A 281 23.35 22.20 19.96
C ALA A 281 23.92 22.88 18.72
N THR A 282 25.23 23.11 18.72
CA THR A 282 25.93 23.88 17.68
C THR A 282 25.83 23.25 16.29
N TYR A 283 26.01 21.93 16.20
CA TYR A 283 26.18 21.25 14.92
C TYR A 283 24.96 20.44 14.46
N VAL A 284 23.98 20.19 15.34
CA VAL A 284 22.81 19.36 15.01
C VAL A 284 21.52 20.11 15.30
N THR A 285 21.21 20.45 16.56
CA THR A 285 19.85 20.89 16.91
C THR A 285 19.54 22.36 16.62
N ASN A 286 20.55 23.21 16.36
CA ASN A 286 20.33 24.60 15.93
C ASN A 286 19.86 24.75 14.47
N ALA A 287 20.02 23.70 13.64
CA ALA A 287 19.48 23.72 12.28
C ALA A 287 17.98 23.38 12.29
N VAL A 288 17.19 23.94 11.38
CA VAL A 288 15.72 23.75 11.31
C VAL A 288 15.35 22.28 11.16
N SER A 289 16.00 21.63 10.19
CA SER A 289 15.72 20.27 9.80
C SER A 289 16.92 19.68 9.08
N TRP A 290 17.04 18.36 9.10
CA TRP A 290 18.03 17.62 8.34
C TRP A 290 17.35 16.53 7.53
N THR A 291 17.76 16.32 6.29
CA THR A 291 17.45 15.03 5.64
C THR A 291 18.20 13.90 6.35
N ALA A 292 17.67 12.68 6.32
CA ALA A 292 18.32 11.53 6.96
C ALA A 292 19.76 11.31 6.45
N THR A 293 19.98 11.49 5.14
CA THR A 293 21.30 11.38 4.50
C THR A 293 22.29 12.43 5.01
N GLU A 294 21.85 13.69 5.12
CA GLU A 294 22.69 14.77 5.63
C GLU A 294 23.03 14.58 7.12
N LEU A 295 22.04 14.19 7.93
CA LEU A 295 22.25 13.95 9.36
C LEU A 295 23.21 12.78 9.59
N ALA A 296 23.07 11.67 8.86
CA ALA A 296 23.97 10.53 8.97
C ALA A 296 25.41 10.91 8.61
N ALA A 297 25.62 11.63 7.51
CA ALA A 297 26.94 12.13 7.13
C ALA A 297 27.52 13.11 8.16
N ARG A 298 26.66 13.89 8.83
CA ARG A 298 27.06 14.81 9.90
C ARG A 298 27.52 14.05 11.15
N LEU A 299 26.76 13.05 11.59
CA LEU A 299 27.09 12.22 12.76
C LEU A 299 28.38 11.43 12.54
N ASP A 300 28.58 10.86 11.34
CA ASP A 300 29.81 10.15 10.98
C ASP A 300 31.05 11.04 11.11
N ARG A 301 30.98 12.27 10.57
CA ARG A 301 32.08 13.25 10.68
C ARG A 301 32.39 13.66 12.12
N LEU A 302 31.37 13.70 12.98
CA LEU A 302 31.49 14.01 14.40
C LEU A 302 31.94 12.81 15.24
N GLY A 303 31.95 11.60 14.69
CA GLY A 303 32.25 10.36 15.42
C GLY A 303 31.14 9.96 16.38
N TRP A 304 29.89 10.35 16.10
CA TRP A 304 28.72 10.10 16.95
C TRP A 304 27.82 9.05 16.33
N THR A 305 27.03 8.37 17.17
CA THR A 305 26.06 7.37 16.73
C THR A 305 24.63 7.92 16.79
N GLU A 306 23.76 7.40 15.91
CA GLU A 306 22.32 7.71 15.97
C GLU A 306 21.69 7.34 17.32
N ALA A 307 22.21 6.31 17.99
CA ALA A 307 21.72 5.88 19.30
C ALA A 307 22.01 6.92 20.40
N GLN A 308 23.20 7.55 20.37
CA GLN A 308 23.53 8.66 21.27
C GLN A 308 22.63 9.86 21.02
N LEU A 309 22.42 10.24 19.75
CA LEU A 309 21.52 11.34 19.41
C LEU A 309 20.07 11.05 19.80
N ALA A 310 19.57 9.84 19.55
CA ALA A 310 18.22 9.45 19.94
C ALA A 310 18.03 9.57 21.46
N ALA A 311 18.94 8.98 22.25
CA ALA A 311 18.88 9.06 23.70
C ALA A 311 18.92 10.50 24.22
N HIS A 312 19.71 11.38 23.58
CA HIS A 312 19.78 12.80 23.91
C HIS A 312 18.49 13.55 23.58
N LEU A 313 17.89 13.27 22.42
CA LEU A 313 16.62 13.89 21.99
C LEU A 313 15.45 13.40 22.84
N ASP A 314 15.43 12.12 23.23
CA ASP A 314 14.39 11.56 24.11
C ASP A 314 14.49 12.12 25.54
N ALA A 315 15.70 12.43 26.03
CA ALA A 315 15.91 13.04 27.34
C ALA A 315 15.51 14.51 27.43
N ARG A 316 15.49 15.22 26.29
CA ARG A 316 15.04 16.62 26.21
C ARG A 316 13.57 16.64 25.78
N GLN A 317 12.67 17.01 26.69
CA GLN A 317 11.34 17.46 26.27
C GLN A 317 11.50 18.56 25.20
N ARG A 318 10.65 18.52 24.16
CA ARG A 318 10.70 19.27 22.89
C ARG A 318 11.63 20.49 22.91
N PRO A 319 12.57 20.61 21.96
CA PRO A 319 13.62 21.62 22.01
C PRO A 319 13.04 23.03 22.20
N SER A 320 13.57 23.75 23.19
CA SER A 320 13.16 25.12 23.45
C SER A 320 13.59 26.00 22.28
N ILE A 321 12.63 26.59 21.58
CA ILE A 321 12.84 27.66 20.61
C ILE A 321 13.69 28.74 21.29
N SER A 322 14.69 29.30 20.61
CA SER A 322 15.62 30.29 21.19
C SER A 322 14.93 31.56 21.71
N THR A 323 13.72 31.84 21.21
CA THR A 323 12.86 32.96 21.62
C THR A 323 11.41 32.51 21.50
N PRO A 324 10.86 31.78 22.49
CA PRO A 324 9.50 31.30 22.43
C PRO A 324 8.55 32.50 22.55
N LEU A 325 7.40 32.41 21.86
CA LEU A 325 6.30 33.34 22.11
C LEU A 325 5.76 33.08 23.52
N ARG A 326 5.79 34.11 24.38
CA ARG A 326 5.30 34.04 25.76
C ARG A 326 4.05 34.90 25.87
N ILE A 327 3.00 34.36 26.47
CA ILE A 327 1.75 35.08 26.69
C ILE A 327 1.59 35.34 28.17
N PHE A 328 1.37 36.59 28.56
CA PHE A 328 1.15 36.99 29.94
C PHE A 328 -0.27 37.50 30.14
N ALA A 329 -0.95 37.04 31.19
CA ALA A 329 -2.16 37.64 31.70
C ALA A 329 -1.81 38.79 32.65
N MET A 330 -2.41 39.96 32.44
CA MET A 330 -2.19 41.13 33.29
C MET A 330 -3.22 41.12 34.43
N ARG A 331 -2.77 40.73 35.64
CA ARG A 331 -3.66 40.44 36.79
C ARG A 331 -4.03 41.66 37.65
N VAL A 332 -3.44 42.81 37.38
CA VAL A 332 -3.67 44.06 38.11
C VAL A 332 -4.10 45.13 37.13
N GLN A 333 -5.18 45.83 37.45
CA GLN A 333 -5.56 47.07 36.80
C GLN A 333 -5.38 48.20 37.82
N ALA A 334 -4.57 49.20 37.49
CA ALA A 334 -4.28 50.33 38.36
C ALA A 334 -4.39 51.65 37.59
N SER A 335 -4.95 52.66 38.23
CA SER A 335 -4.90 54.04 37.76
C SER A 335 -3.59 54.71 38.16
N PHE A 336 -3.19 55.76 37.45
CA PHE A 336 -2.04 56.57 37.84
C PHE A 336 -2.38 57.48 39.02
N PHE A 337 -1.38 57.79 39.84
CA PHE A 337 -1.53 58.74 40.93
C PHE A 337 -1.90 60.11 40.35
N GLY A 338 -2.97 60.73 40.87
CA GLY A 338 -3.53 61.94 40.28
C GLY A 338 -4.73 61.71 39.36
N HIS A 339 -5.09 60.48 38.99
CA HIS A 339 -6.24 60.20 38.11
C HIS A 339 -7.55 60.89 38.56
N ASN A 340 -7.82 60.86 39.86
CA ASN A 340 -8.97 61.51 40.50
C ASN A 340 -8.70 62.94 41.00
N ALA A 341 -7.60 63.57 40.57
CA ALA A 341 -7.23 64.90 41.03
C ALA A 341 -8.35 65.91 40.71
N PRO A 342 -8.65 66.86 41.60
CA PRO A 342 -9.61 67.92 41.31
C PRO A 342 -9.20 68.67 40.03
N ARG A 343 -10.19 69.25 39.35
CA ARG A 343 -9.91 70.17 38.24
C ARG A 343 -9.06 71.31 38.79
N TRP A 344 -7.93 71.62 38.16
CA TRP A 344 -7.01 72.64 38.66
C TRP A 344 -7.75 73.96 38.96
N GLY A 345 -8.61 74.42 38.06
CA GLY A 345 -9.41 75.65 38.26
C GLY A 345 -10.39 75.64 39.44
N SER A 346 -10.64 74.49 40.08
CA SER A 346 -11.45 74.37 41.30
C SER A 346 -10.66 74.49 42.60
N LEU A 347 -9.32 74.56 42.53
CA LEU A 347 -8.47 74.77 43.69
C LEU A 347 -8.53 76.22 44.16
N PRO A 348 -8.26 76.49 45.46
CA PRO A 348 -8.11 77.83 45.99
C PRO A 348 -7.13 78.69 45.17
N GLU A 349 -7.41 79.99 45.02
CA GLU A 349 -6.56 80.91 44.21
C GLU A 349 -5.14 81.04 44.81
N ASP A 350 -5.02 81.02 46.14
CA ASP A 350 -3.75 81.02 46.89
C ASP A 350 -2.92 79.74 46.70
N TRP A 351 -3.48 78.71 46.07
CA TRP A 351 -2.74 77.49 45.73
C TRP A 351 -2.20 77.49 44.30
N ARG A 352 -2.64 78.43 43.47
CA ARG A 352 -2.45 78.42 42.00
C ARG A 352 -1.84 79.70 41.43
N ASP A 353 -1.90 80.80 42.16
CA ASP A 353 -1.48 82.11 41.69
C ASP A 353 -0.27 82.57 42.50
N GLU A 354 0.90 82.58 41.87
CA GLU A 354 2.16 83.02 42.50
C GLU A 354 2.11 84.49 42.94
N ASP A 355 1.26 85.31 42.30
CA ASP A 355 1.04 86.70 42.71
C ASP A 355 0.22 86.79 44.01
N LYS A 356 -0.50 85.73 44.39
CA LYS A 356 -1.28 85.62 45.63
C LYS A 356 -0.53 84.89 46.75
N ASN A 357 0.36 83.97 46.38
CA ASN A 357 1.22 83.22 47.28
C ASN A 357 2.51 82.84 46.54
N GLU A 358 3.64 83.44 46.91
CA GLU A 358 4.96 83.16 46.31
C GLU A 358 5.35 81.67 46.39
N TYR A 359 4.75 80.92 47.31
CA TYR A 359 4.92 79.47 47.46
C TYR A 359 3.63 78.72 47.13
N ALA A 360 2.89 79.17 46.11
CA ALA A 360 1.74 78.45 45.59
C ALA A 360 2.15 77.00 45.29
N PRO A 361 1.56 75.98 45.94
CA PRO A 361 1.97 74.59 45.75
C PRO A 361 1.72 74.06 44.33
N TYR A 362 0.79 74.65 43.59
CA TYR A 362 0.32 74.18 42.29
C TYR A 362 0.16 75.32 41.26
N PRO A 363 1.24 76.06 40.95
CA PRO A 363 1.17 77.24 40.07
C PRO A 363 0.85 76.87 38.62
N GLU A 364 1.23 75.65 38.20
CA GLU A 364 1.04 75.16 36.84
C GLU A 364 -0.30 74.39 36.68
N PRO A 365 -1.07 74.65 35.60
CA PRO A 365 -2.33 73.96 35.35
C PRO A 365 -2.12 72.57 34.75
N TRP A 366 -2.53 71.52 35.48
CA TRP A 366 -2.63 70.15 34.96
C TRP A 366 -3.90 69.87 34.12
N ALA A 367 -4.48 70.90 33.51
CA ALA A 367 -5.74 70.80 32.75
C ALA A 367 -5.53 70.13 31.37
N GLU A 368 -6.66 69.69 30.77
CA GLU A 368 -6.78 68.80 29.59
C GLU A 368 -5.94 69.18 28.34
N ASP A 369 -5.35 70.38 28.29
CA ASP A 369 -4.68 70.93 27.10
C ASP A 369 -3.14 71.02 27.23
N GLN A 370 -2.56 70.70 28.39
CA GLN A 370 -1.12 70.82 28.65
C GLN A 370 -0.55 69.59 29.36
N GLY A 371 0.08 68.68 28.60
CA GLY A 371 1.23 67.87 29.05
C GLY A 371 1.09 67.02 30.33
N ALA A 372 -0.15 66.73 30.76
CA ALA A 372 -0.51 65.95 31.95
C ALA A 372 -0.23 64.46 31.77
N ASP A 373 1.01 64.12 31.44
CA ASP A 373 1.45 62.74 31.23
C ASP A 373 1.86 62.03 32.52
N VAL A 374 2.13 60.74 32.41
CA VAL A 374 2.46 59.88 33.57
C VAL A 374 3.88 60.04 34.10
N ILE A 375 4.73 60.83 33.45
CA ILE A 375 6.15 61.01 33.83
C ILE A 375 6.43 62.35 34.49
N ARG A 376 5.43 63.23 34.54
CA ARG A 376 5.50 64.55 35.17
C ARG A 376 4.58 64.64 36.38
N ASP A 377 4.94 65.48 37.34
CA ASP A 377 4.13 65.77 38.52
C ASP A 377 3.18 66.96 38.30
N SER A 378 2.50 67.40 39.36
CA SER A 378 1.56 68.51 39.29
C SER A 378 2.17 69.88 39.02
N GLN A 379 3.51 70.01 39.12
CA GLN A 379 4.26 71.22 38.80
C GLN A 379 4.83 71.17 37.38
N GLY A 380 4.61 70.08 36.65
CA GLY A 380 5.13 69.87 35.29
C GLY A 380 6.57 69.36 35.26
N ASP A 381 7.16 69.09 36.42
CA ASP A 381 8.51 68.56 36.56
C ASP A 381 8.52 67.03 36.36
N PHE A 382 9.60 66.52 35.75
CA PHE A 382 9.75 65.08 35.59
C PHE A 382 9.95 64.38 36.94
N HIS A 383 9.34 63.22 37.10
CA HIS A 383 9.48 62.37 38.29
C HIS A 383 10.92 61.89 38.55
N ASP A 384 11.73 61.82 37.51
CA ASP A 384 13.16 61.54 37.60
C ASP A 384 13.94 62.71 36.99
N VAL A 385 15.03 63.12 37.64
CA VAL A 385 15.75 64.36 37.31
C VAL A 385 16.66 64.17 36.08
N ASP A 386 17.11 62.93 35.84
CA ASP A 386 17.99 62.59 34.72
C ASP A 386 17.26 61.70 33.69
N PRO A 387 17.32 62.03 32.39
CA PRO A 387 16.83 61.13 31.35
C PRO A 387 17.57 59.78 31.37
N PRO A 388 16.89 58.65 31.05
CA PRO A 388 15.50 58.59 30.58
C PRO A 388 14.48 58.64 31.73
N HIS A 389 13.46 59.49 31.60
CA HIS A 389 12.36 59.68 32.57
C HIS A 389 11.44 58.44 32.57
N THR A 390 11.87 57.42 33.30
CA THR A 390 11.31 56.06 33.30
C THR A 390 10.42 55.75 34.50
N THR A 391 10.19 56.73 35.37
CA THR A 391 9.47 56.55 36.62
C THR A 391 8.08 57.14 36.53
N PHE A 392 7.08 56.38 36.98
CA PHE A 392 5.71 56.87 37.18
C PHE A 392 5.12 56.32 38.48
N PHE A 393 4.02 56.92 38.92
CA PHE A 393 3.34 56.55 40.16
C PHE A 393 1.94 56.01 39.88
N LEU A 394 1.64 54.83 40.41
CA LEU A 394 0.30 54.25 40.41
C LEU A 394 -0.41 54.58 41.71
N ASP A 395 -1.72 54.78 41.62
CA ASP A 395 -2.57 54.92 42.79
C ASP A 395 -2.63 53.59 43.57
N GLN A 396 -2.66 53.70 44.90
CA GLN A 396 -2.66 52.60 45.85
C GLN A 396 -1.37 51.73 45.84
N ALA A 397 -1.27 50.84 46.82
CA ALA A 397 -0.15 49.91 46.94
C ALA A 397 -0.39 48.63 46.11
N GLN A 398 0.41 48.41 45.06
CA GLN A 398 0.26 47.34 44.08
C GLN A 398 1.24 46.18 44.32
N LYS A 399 0.91 45.28 45.25
CA LYS A 399 1.82 44.21 45.69
C LYS A 399 2.13 43.11 44.65
N LYS A 400 1.34 43.03 43.59
CA LYS A 400 1.49 42.03 42.53
C LYS A 400 2.38 42.50 41.38
N ILE A 401 2.74 43.78 41.34
CA ILE A 401 3.71 44.31 40.38
C ILE A 401 5.09 44.11 41.00
N LEU A 402 5.97 43.36 40.31
CA LEU A 402 7.27 42.94 40.82
C LEU A 402 8.40 43.37 39.88
N PRO A 403 9.63 43.57 40.38
CA PRO A 403 10.80 43.73 39.51
C PRO A 403 10.94 42.54 38.55
N GLY A 404 11.26 42.80 37.28
CA GLY A 404 11.33 41.82 36.20
C GLY A 404 10.00 41.43 35.57
N SER A 405 8.86 41.84 36.13
CA SER A 405 7.54 41.62 35.53
C SER A 405 7.26 42.57 34.37
N ARG A 406 6.28 42.24 33.52
CA ARG A 406 5.81 43.12 32.45
C ARG A 406 4.66 44.01 32.96
N ILE A 407 4.59 45.23 32.44
CA ILE A 407 3.48 46.16 32.66
C ILE A 407 3.04 46.76 31.33
N VAL A 408 1.74 46.89 31.11
CA VAL A 408 1.15 47.47 29.91
C VAL A 408 0.43 48.76 30.28
N LEU A 409 0.75 49.84 29.62
CA LEU A 409 0.03 51.11 29.72
C LEU A 409 -0.91 51.23 28.54
N GLU A 410 -2.19 51.51 28.81
CA GLU A 410 -3.23 51.70 27.80
C GLU A 410 -3.90 53.06 28.02
N GLU A 411 -4.03 53.85 26.97
CA GLU A 411 -4.69 55.16 27.02
C GLU A 411 -6.20 55.00 26.74
N ALA A 412 -7.05 55.27 27.72
CA ALA A 412 -8.47 54.98 27.64
C ALA A 412 -9.16 55.75 26.50
N GLY A 413 -10.05 55.08 25.78
CA GLY A 413 -10.77 55.68 24.65
C GLY A 413 -9.94 55.81 23.37
N THR A 414 -8.64 55.47 23.41
CA THR A 414 -7.77 55.41 22.23
C THR A 414 -7.39 53.96 21.89
N ARG A 415 -6.54 53.78 20.88
CA ARG A 415 -5.94 52.48 20.52
C ARG A 415 -4.47 52.39 20.96
N LEU A 416 -3.99 53.32 21.77
CA LEU A 416 -2.61 53.37 22.22
C LEU A 416 -2.41 52.43 23.41
N ALA A 417 -1.59 51.40 23.23
CA ALA A 417 -1.08 50.57 24.31
C ALA A 417 0.41 50.27 24.12
N ARG A 418 1.20 50.30 25.20
CA ARG A 418 2.63 49.96 25.18
C ARG A 418 3.00 49.09 26.37
N ALA A 419 3.88 48.14 26.14
CA ALA A 419 4.43 47.26 27.16
C ALA A 419 5.84 47.70 27.56
N TYR A 420 6.14 47.52 28.84
CA TYR A 420 7.41 47.88 29.47
C TYR A 420 7.86 46.77 30.43
N THR A 421 9.17 46.71 30.71
CA THR A 421 9.72 45.85 31.76
C THR A 421 9.90 46.65 33.04
N VAL A 422 9.34 46.15 34.14
CA VAL A 422 9.51 46.78 35.46
C VAL A 422 10.92 46.50 35.96
N LEU A 423 11.73 47.55 36.15
CA LEU A 423 13.07 47.45 36.73
C LEU A 423 13.01 47.50 38.26
N GLU A 424 12.25 48.45 38.79
CA GLU A 424 12.10 48.65 40.24
C GLU A 424 10.67 49.01 40.59
N VAL A 425 10.24 48.58 41.78
CA VAL A 425 8.94 48.92 42.35
C VAL A 425 9.10 49.20 43.83
N SER A 426 8.50 50.28 44.32
CA SER A 426 8.48 50.59 45.75
C SER A 426 7.16 51.24 46.17
N GLU A 427 6.76 51.02 47.43
CA GLU A 427 5.60 51.70 48.02
C GLU A 427 6.07 53.00 48.67
N THR A 428 5.41 54.11 48.33
CA THR A 428 5.72 55.43 48.89
C THR A 428 4.46 56.18 49.31
N SER A 429 4.61 57.17 50.20
CA SER A 429 3.53 58.12 50.49
C SER A 429 3.75 59.35 49.61
N ARG A 430 2.77 59.66 48.75
CA ARG A 430 2.86 60.77 47.81
C ARG A 430 1.77 61.80 48.12
N ALA A 431 2.15 63.08 48.14
CA ALA A 431 1.25 64.22 48.29
C ALA A 431 1.45 65.12 47.06
N ASP A 432 0.54 65.02 46.10
CA ASP A 432 0.69 65.61 44.77
C ASP A 432 -0.71 65.75 44.11
N TYR A 433 -0.87 66.68 43.15
CA TYR A 433 -2.16 67.01 42.53
C TYR A 433 -3.31 67.35 43.52
N GLY A 434 -2.99 67.89 44.70
CA GLY A 434 -3.96 68.15 45.77
C GLY A 434 -4.51 66.88 46.44
N LEU A 435 -3.89 65.72 46.19
CA LEU A 435 -4.20 64.43 46.81
C LEU A 435 -3.07 64.00 47.74
N SER A 436 -3.39 63.19 48.75
CA SER A 436 -2.38 62.55 49.60
C SER A 436 -2.77 61.11 49.85
N GLY A 437 -1.84 60.19 49.58
CA GLY A 437 -2.13 58.77 49.69
C GLY A 437 -0.90 57.90 49.51
N LYS A 438 -1.11 56.59 49.65
CA LYS A 438 -0.10 55.60 49.31
C LYS A 438 -0.08 55.41 47.79
N ALA A 439 1.11 55.46 47.20
CA ALA A 439 1.34 55.26 45.79
C ALA A 439 2.36 54.14 45.58
N THR A 440 2.31 53.50 44.42
CA THR A 440 3.36 52.58 43.97
C THR A 440 4.24 53.30 42.95
N GLN A 441 5.50 53.52 43.29
CA GLN A 441 6.51 54.01 42.36
C GLN A 441 6.98 52.85 41.49
N VAL A 442 6.94 53.02 40.17
CA VAL A 442 7.38 52.02 39.19
C VAL A 442 8.41 52.66 38.27
N ARG A 443 9.59 52.04 38.18
CA ARG A 443 10.64 52.42 37.21
C ARG A 443 10.71 51.37 36.11
N VAL A 444 10.64 51.77 34.85
CA VAL A 444 10.65 50.86 33.69
C VAL A 444 11.95 50.94 32.88
N ASP A 445 12.10 50.04 31.90
CA ASP A 445 13.29 49.87 31.06
C ASP A 445 13.52 50.98 30.02
N THR A 446 12.47 51.70 29.61
CA THR A 446 12.58 52.77 28.61
C THR A 446 11.54 53.87 28.82
N GLU A 447 11.94 55.14 28.63
CA GLU A 447 11.01 56.29 28.67
C GLU A 447 10.18 56.42 27.39
N GLN A 448 10.56 55.69 26.34
CA GLN A 448 10.01 55.88 25.02
C GLN A 448 8.49 55.79 25.10
N GLY A 449 7.80 56.79 24.57
CA GLY A 449 6.34 56.84 24.46
C GLY A 449 5.57 56.95 25.79
N LEU A 450 6.24 57.03 26.95
CA LEU A 450 5.54 57.26 28.23
C LEU A 450 4.80 58.61 28.24
N TYR A 451 5.38 59.64 27.62
CA TYR A 451 4.77 60.97 27.46
C TYR A 451 3.44 61.00 26.70
N ARG A 452 3.01 59.88 26.10
CA ARG A 452 1.75 59.75 25.35
C ARG A 452 0.58 59.26 26.21
N PHE A 453 0.85 58.88 27.46
CA PHE A 453 -0.16 58.41 28.39
C PHE A 453 -0.48 59.52 29.37
N GLU A 454 -1.75 59.90 29.46
CA GLU A 454 -2.24 60.95 30.36
C GLU A 454 -2.59 60.33 31.72
N PHE A 455 -2.16 60.91 32.83
CA PHE A 455 -2.41 60.30 34.16
C PHE A 455 -3.90 60.15 34.50
N ARG A 456 -4.78 60.94 33.86
CA ARG A 456 -6.24 60.93 34.06
C ARG A 456 -6.99 59.87 33.27
N THR A 457 -6.41 59.31 32.22
CA THR A 457 -7.14 58.41 31.33
C THR A 457 -6.33 57.15 31.03
N ALA A 458 -5.01 57.19 31.21
CA ALA A 458 -4.17 56.02 31.16
C ALA A 458 -4.48 55.02 32.28
N VAL A 459 -4.39 53.75 31.93
CA VAL A 459 -4.56 52.60 32.83
C VAL A 459 -3.31 51.73 32.74
N ALA A 460 -2.76 51.38 33.90
CA ALA A 460 -1.65 50.45 34.01
C ALA A 460 -2.17 49.04 34.30
N TRP A 461 -1.92 48.13 33.39
CA TRP A 461 -2.17 46.70 33.53
C TRP A 461 -0.87 46.03 33.96
N GLY A 462 -0.80 45.54 35.20
CA GLY A 462 0.41 44.95 35.80
C GLY A 462 0.18 43.55 36.36
N GLY A 463 1.17 43.02 37.09
CA GLY A 463 1.10 41.67 37.66
C GLY A 463 1.05 40.59 36.59
N SER A 464 2.00 40.64 35.65
CA SER A 464 2.10 39.69 34.54
C SER A 464 2.29 38.26 35.04
N GLU A 465 1.36 37.37 34.68
CA GLU A 465 1.41 35.94 34.94
C GLU A 465 1.53 35.20 33.60
N GLU A 466 2.57 34.39 33.43
CA GLU A 466 2.78 33.65 32.18
C GLU A 466 1.78 32.50 32.03
N LEU A 467 1.13 32.43 30.88
CA LEU A 467 0.20 31.37 30.51
C LEU A 467 0.86 30.41 29.51
N THR A 468 0.71 29.11 29.73
CA THR A 468 1.18 28.08 28.82
C THR A 468 0.18 27.87 27.69
N LEU A 469 0.61 28.02 26.43
CA LEU A 469 -0.21 27.68 25.27
C LEU A 469 -0.47 26.17 25.23
N ALA A 470 -1.70 25.77 24.93
CA ALA A 470 -2.04 24.37 24.72
C ALA A 470 -1.56 23.88 23.34
N GLU A 471 -1.33 22.58 23.20
CA GLU A 471 -1.28 21.96 21.89
C GLU A 471 -2.70 21.72 21.38
N VAL A 472 -2.89 21.81 20.07
CA VAL A 472 -4.20 21.57 19.44
C VAL A 472 -4.18 20.20 18.81
N THR A 473 -5.25 19.45 19.06
CA THR A 473 -5.48 18.16 18.42
C THR A 473 -5.60 18.33 16.91
N ARG A 474 -4.84 17.53 16.16
CA ARG A 474 -4.95 17.43 14.72
C ARG A 474 -6.11 16.50 14.37
N GLU A 475 -7.19 17.09 13.87
CA GLU A 475 -8.41 16.36 13.48
C GLU A 475 -8.39 15.89 12.02
N ASP A 476 -7.39 16.32 11.23
CA ASP A 476 -7.25 15.93 9.83
C ASP A 476 -6.90 14.45 9.67
N ASP A 477 -7.60 13.77 8.75
CA ASP A 477 -7.24 12.43 8.31
C ASP A 477 -5.83 12.42 7.71
N VAL A 478 -5.16 11.27 7.81
CA VAL A 478 -3.87 11.03 7.14
C VAL A 478 -4.14 10.62 5.70
N LEU A 479 -3.63 11.41 4.76
CA LEU A 479 -3.71 11.18 3.31
C LEU A 479 -2.53 11.84 2.58
N GLY A 480 -2.36 11.51 1.30
CA GLY A 480 -1.33 12.14 0.46
C GLY A 480 0.03 11.46 0.57
N SER A 481 1.09 12.19 0.21
CA SER A 481 2.47 11.65 0.07
C SER A 481 3.40 12.03 1.23
N SER A 482 2.88 12.56 2.34
CA SER A 482 3.72 12.96 3.47
C SER A 482 3.01 12.74 4.80
N VAL A 483 3.75 12.26 5.80
CA VAL A 483 3.28 12.08 7.17
C VAL A 483 4.32 12.59 8.14
N LEU A 484 3.95 13.59 8.95
CA LEU A 484 4.72 14.00 10.13
C LEU A 484 4.44 13.01 11.27
N LEU A 485 5.50 12.47 11.87
CA LEU A 485 5.42 11.53 13.00
C LEU A 485 5.36 12.26 14.34
N GLU A 486 4.86 11.57 15.36
CA GLU A 486 4.79 12.11 16.72
C GLU A 486 6.20 12.36 17.30
N THR A 487 7.15 11.49 16.99
CA THR A 487 8.52 11.49 17.53
C THR A 487 9.58 11.34 16.44
N PHE A 488 10.86 11.45 16.83
CA PHE A 488 11.97 11.16 15.94
C PHE A 488 12.06 9.67 15.57
N ALA A 489 12.07 9.40 14.27
CA ALA A 489 12.36 8.07 13.71
C ALA A 489 13.75 8.06 13.03
N LEU A 490 14.82 8.16 13.82
CA LEU A 490 16.20 8.18 13.30
C LEU A 490 16.59 6.84 12.64
N GLY A 491 17.40 6.92 11.59
CA GLY A 491 17.95 5.82 10.78
C GLY A 491 17.03 5.23 9.73
N LEU A 492 15.88 5.87 9.48
CA LEU A 492 15.10 5.63 8.28
C LEU A 492 15.74 6.40 7.12
N PHE A 493 15.82 5.78 5.96
CA PHE A 493 16.43 6.37 4.76
C PHE A 493 15.49 6.24 3.55
N PRO A 494 15.68 7.11 2.53
CA PRO A 494 15.05 6.94 1.22
C PRO A 494 15.24 5.53 0.64
N GLY A 495 14.27 5.04 -0.12
CA GLY A 495 14.24 3.71 -0.74
C GLY A 495 13.72 2.58 0.16
N ARG A 496 13.55 2.83 1.47
CA ARG A 496 13.00 1.83 2.39
C ARG A 496 11.47 1.77 2.27
N SER A 497 10.90 0.57 2.35
CA SER A 497 9.45 0.38 2.42
C SER A 497 8.93 0.42 3.87
N VAL A 498 7.78 1.04 4.08
CA VAL A 498 7.04 1.07 5.35
C VAL A 498 5.59 0.63 5.13
N ALA A 499 4.99 -0.02 6.13
CA ALA A 499 3.58 -0.41 6.10
C ALA A 499 2.74 0.58 6.93
N VAL A 500 1.87 1.34 6.28
CA VAL A 500 0.94 2.29 6.89
C VAL A 500 -0.40 1.60 7.07
N SER A 501 -0.79 1.35 8.33
CA SER A 501 -2.03 0.65 8.68
C SER A 501 -2.95 1.56 9.48
N GLY A 502 -4.24 1.58 9.18
CA GLY A 502 -5.21 2.36 9.95
C GLY A 502 -6.65 2.07 9.56
N GLU A 503 -7.59 2.67 10.29
CA GLU A 503 -9.01 2.65 9.95
C GLU A 503 -9.29 3.65 8.82
N ARG A 504 -9.99 3.19 7.79
CA ARG A 504 -10.41 4.03 6.67
C ARG A 504 -11.44 5.05 7.12
N ALA A 505 -11.19 6.33 6.84
CA ALA A 505 -12.11 7.40 7.21
C ALA A 505 -13.40 7.39 6.37
N ASP A 506 -13.35 6.85 5.15
CA ASP A 506 -14.52 6.66 4.29
C ASP A 506 -15.32 5.37 4.59
N LEU A 507 -14.71 4.39 5.27
CA LEU A 507 -15.32 3.12 5.65
C LEU A 507 -15.04 2.80 7.14
N PRO A 508 -15.86 3.34 8.06
CA PRO A 508 -15.71 3.08 9.49
C PRO A 508 -15.68 1.58 9.82
N GLY A 509 -14.74 1.17 10.69
CA GLY A 509 -14.51 -0.20 11.12
C GLY A 509 -13.61 -1.02 10.19
N VAL A 510 -13.27 -0.52 9.00
CA VAL A 510 -12.41 -1.22 8.05
C VAL A 510 -10.95 -0.81 8.25
N LEU A 511 -10.15 -1.72 8.79
CA LEU A 511 -8.70 -1.58 8.83
C LEU A 511 -8.10 -1.92 7.45
N THR A 512 -7.21 -1.08 6.96
CA THR A 512 -6.49 -1.31 5.70
C THR A 512 -5.03 -0.96 5.89
N THR A 513 -4.18 -1.68 5.17
CA THR A 513 -2.74 -1.45 5.19
C THR A 513 -2.24 -1.24 3.77
N GLU A 514 -1.43 -0.21 3.61
CA GLU A 514 -0.70 0.11 2.38
C GLU A 514 0.79 0.05 2.64
N VAL A 515 1.57 -0.50 1.70
CA VAL A 515 3.02 -0.42 1.73
C VAL A 515 3.46 0.74 0.84
N ARG A 516 4.34 1.60 1.36
CA ARG A 516 4.89 2.74 0.64
C ARG A 516 6.40 2.81 0.77
N GLU A 517 7.06 3.12 -0.33
CA GLU A 517 8.48 3.42 -0.35
C GLU A 517 8.72 4.88 0.06
N LEU A 518 9.72 5.11 0.90
CA LEU A 518 10.13 6.43 1.34
C LEU A 518 10.93 7.12 0.24
N ALA A 519 10.43 8.25 -0.27
CA ALA A 519 11.16 9.12 -1.18
C ALA A 519 12.18 10.00 -0.42
N GLU A 520 11.78 10.52 0.73
CA GLU A 520 12.61 11.36 1.58
C GLU A 520 12.25 11.17 3.06
N VAL A 521 13.23 11.35 3.94
CA VAL A 521 13.05 11.33 5.39
C VAL A 521 13.69 12.59 5.94
N VAL A 522 12.89 13.42 6.63
CA VAL A 522 13.34 14.72 7.14
C VAL A 522 13.15 14.77 8.66
N HIS A 523 14.22 14.99 9.39
CA HIS A 523 14.23 15.18 10.84
C HIS A 523 14.10 16.67 11.15
N SER A 524 12.91 17.08 11.60
CA SER A 524 12.60 18.45 12.02
C SER A 524 13.09 18.65 13.45
N MET A 525 14.19 19.37 13.61
CA MET A 525 14.78 19.61 14.93
C MET A 525 13.89 20.52 15.76
N HIS A 526 13.30 21.55 15.15
CA HIS A 526 12.41 22.48 15.85
C HIS A 526 11.06 21.88 16.24
N GLU A 527 10.48 20.98 15.43
CA GLU A 527 9.21 20.30 15.79
C GLU A 527 9.41 19.07 16.67
N GLY A 528 10.66 18.59 16.79
CA GLY A 528 10.98 17.37 17.53
C GLY A 528 10.43 16.10 16.87
N ALA A 529 10.36 16.07 15.54
CA ALA A 529 9.62 15.07 14.79
C ALA A 529 10.34 14.65 13.50
N THR A 530 9.99 13.48 12.98
CA THR A 530 10.39 13.05 11.63
C THR A 530 9.21 13.17 10.67
N ARG A 531 9.42 13.80 9.51
CA ARG A 531 8.52 13.76 8.37
C ARG A 531 8.95 12.66 7.40
N LEU A 532 8.03 11.79 7.04
CA LEU A 532 8.20 10.76 6.03
C LEU A 532 7.51 11.22 4.74
N ASP A 533 8.27 11.32 3.65
CA ASP A 533 7.73 11.59 2.32
C ASP A 533 7.75 10.29 1.51
N PHE A 534 6.63 9.96 0.87
CA PHE A 534 6.44 8.74 0.09
C PHE A 534 6.67 9.01 -1.40
N THR A 535 7.21 8.03 -2.11
CA THR A 535 7.35 8.09 -3.58
C THR A 535 5.98 8.20 -4.27
N GLU A 536 4.97 7.54 -3.71
CA GLU A 536 3.58 7.61 -4.13
C GLU A 536 2.68 7.90 -2.93
N GLY A 537 1.60 8.66 -3.15
CA GLY A 537 0.64 8.98 -2.09
C GLY A 537 -0.13 7.74 -1.59
N LEU A 538 -0.74 7.87 -0.41
CA LEU A 538 -1.70 6.90 0.09
C LEU A 538 -2.96 6.90 -0.78
N ASP A 539 -3.43 5.70 -1.15
CA ASP A 539 -4.65 5.47 -1.92
C ASP A 539 -5.91 5.74 -1.10
N HIS A 540 -5.80 5.64 0.23
CA HIS A 540 -6.90 5.83 1.16
C HIS A 540 -6.65 6.98 2.15
N ARG A 541 -7.75 7.45 2.74
CA ARG A 541 -7.74 8.38 3.87
C ARG A 541 -7.89 7.60 5.17
N TYR A 542 -7.02 7.86 6.13
CA TYR A 542 -7.00 7.13 7.39
C TYR A 542 -7.30 8.04 8.58
N ARG A 543 -8.09 7.55 9.53
CA ARG A 543 -8.30 8.25 10.79
C ARG A 543 -6.99 8.31 11.56
N ARG A 544 -6.43 9.51 11.71
CA ARG A 544 -5.10 9.77 12.28
C ARG A 544 -4.80 9.00 13.58
N ALA A 545 -5.75 8.97 14.52
CA ALA A 545 -5.59 8.29 15.81
C ALA A 545 -5.35 6.76 15.68
N THR A 546 -5.89 6.15 14.63
CA THR A 546 -5.81 4.70 14.37
C THR A 546 -4.57 4.30 13.58
N VAL A 547 -3.89 5.26 12.94
CA VAL A 547 -2.76 4.97 12.07
C VAL A 547 -1.57 4.46 12.89
N ARG A 548 -0.94 3.38 12.40
CA ARG A 548 0.33 2.81 12.86
C ARG A 548 1.19 2.53 11.64
N ILE A 549 2.45 2.95 11.70
CA ILE A 549 3.42 2.79 10.62
C ILE A 549 4.52 1.84 11.09
N SER A 550 4.63 0.66 10.46
CA SER A 550 5.70 -0.29 10.72
C SER A 550 6.83 -0.12 9.70
N ALA A 551 8.05 0.12 10.19
CA ALA A 551 9.23 0.29 9.33
C ALA A 551 10.23 -0.89 9.39
N ASN A 552 9.93 -1.91 10.18
CA ASN A 552 10.66 -3.18 10.24
C ASN A 552 10.17 -4.16 9.15
N LEU A 553 10.15 -3.70 7.90
CA LEU A 553 9.54 -4.40 6.78
C LEU A 553 10.64 -5.03 5.90
N ALA A 554 10.49 -6.31 5.55
CA ALA A 554 11.33 -6.98 4.55
C ALA A 554 10.46 -7.63 3.48
N ARG A 555 10.89 -7.60 2.21
CA ARG A 555 10.28 -8.40 1.15
C ARG A 555 10.47 -9.88 1.44
N ALA A 556 9.46 -10.69 1.13
CA ALA A 556 9.50 -12.13 1.27
C ALA A 556 8.82 -12.83 0.08
N THR A 557 9.31 -14.03 -0.22
CA THR A 557 8.77 -14.86 -1.29
C THR A 557 8.45 -16.25 -0.77
N HIS A 558 7.45 -16.88 -1.37
CA HIS A 558 7.03 -18.24 -1.05
C HIS A 558 8.10 -19.27 -1.44
N GLY A 559 8.24 -20.32 -0.62
CA GLY A 559 9.16 -21.43 -0.83
C GLY A 559 10.37 -21.41 0.09
N GLU A 560 11.04 -22.55 0.18
CA GLU A 560 12.17 -22.81 1.09
C GLU A 560 13.47 -23.02 0.35
N SER A 561 14.56 -22.43 0.84
CA SER A 561 15.90 -22.65 0.32
C SER A 561 16.40 -24.08 0.57
N ARG A 562 17.02 -24.66 -0.45
CA ARG A 562 17.61 -26.01 -0.49
C ARG A 562 19.01 -25.94 -1.10
N SER A 563 19.90 -26.77 -0.59
CA SER A 563 21.21 -27.01 -1.20
C SER A 563 21.49 -28.50 -1.20
N GLU A 564 21.94 -29.03 -2.33
CA GLU A 564 22.18 -30.46 -2.50
C GLU A 564 23.26 -30.78 -3.53
N VAL A 565 23.84 -31.97 -3.40
CA VAL A 565 24.67 -32.60 -4.42
C VAL A 565 23.76 -33.34 -5.41
N LEU A 566 23.83 -32.96 -6.68
CA LEU A 566 23.10 -33.59 -7.78
C LEU A 566 23.77 -34.88 -8.24
N GLY A 567 25.11 -34.89 -8.29
CA GLY A 567 25.89 -36.07 -8.65
C GLY A 567 27.31 -35.77 -9.12
N SER A 568 27.87 -36.70 -9.89
CA SER A 568 29.24 -36.69 -10.39
C SER A 568 29.25 -36.45 -11.89
N GLY A 569 30.02 -35.47 -12.35
CA GLY A 569 30.23 -35.21 -13.78
C GLY A 569 31.16 -36.24 -14.41
N ASP A 570 30.97 -36.50 -15.71
CA ASP A 570 31.81 -37.36 -16.55
C ASP A 570 32.11 -36.68 -17.90
N ALA A 571 33.36 -36.26 -18.14
CA ALA A 571 33.74 -35.58 -19.39
C ALA A 571 33.55 -36.42 -20.66
N SER A 572 33.43 -37.74 -20.54
CA SER A 572 33.18 -38.64 -21.67
C SER A 572 31.71 -38.65 -22.11
N ALA A 573 30.78 -38.31 -21.22
CA ALA A 573 29.35 -38.40 -21.46
C ALA A 573 28.76 -37.07 -21.97
N ALA A 574 28.10 -37.13 -23.12
CA ALA A 574 27.31 -36.03 -23.68
C ALA A 574 25.92 -35.96 -23.03
N PHE A 575 25.33 -34.75 -22.99
CA PHE A 575 23.95 -34.52 -22.54
C PHE A 575 23.63 -35.12 -21.16
N GLN A 576 24.59 -35.03 -20.25
CA GLN A 576 24.39 -35.49 -18.87
C GLN A 576 23.21 -34.74 -18.24
N ARG A 577 22.43 -35.49 -17.45
CA ARG A 577 21.22 -34.99 -16.83
C ARG A 577 21.15 -35.37 -15.36
N PHE A 578 20.70 -34.44 -14.53
CA PHE A 578 20.51 -34.67 -13.10
C PHE A 578 19.14 -34.14 -12.69
N ALA A 579 18.42 -34.91 -11.85
CA ALA A 579 17.14 -34.48 -11.30
C ALA A 579 17.35 -33.75 -9.97
N LEU A 580 16.61 -32.67 -9.75
CA LEU A 580 16.51 -32.04 -8.44
C LEU A 580 15.76 -32.99 -7.49
N LYS A 581 16.24 -33.15 -6.25
CA LYS A 581 15.63 -34.09 -5.29
C LYS A 581 14.39 -33.52 -4.62
N HIS A 582 14.27 -32.19 -4.55
CA HIS A 582 13.09 -31.51 -4.01
C HIS A 582 12.28 -30.89 -5.15
N LYS A 583 10.96 -31.08 -5.09
CA LYS A 583 10.00 -30.54 -6.04
C LYS A 583 8.87 -29.80 -5.32
N PRO A 584 8.27 -28.79 -5.97
CA PRO A 584 8.67 -28.20 -7.25
C PRO A 584 9.84 -27.19 -7.10
N LEU A 585 10.53 -26.85 -8.21
CA LEU A 585 11.52 -25.77 -8.29
C LEU A 585 10.82 -24.41 -8.34
N THR A 586 11.13 -23.51 -7.42
CA THR A 586 10.56 -22.17 -7.35
C THR A 586 11.04 -21.28 -8.51
N TYR A 587 10.09 -20.62 -9.17
CA TYR A 587 10.32 -19.49 -10.06
C TYR A 587 9.82 -18.20 -9.41
N VAL A 588 10.56 -17.12 -9.59
CA VAL A 588 10.18 -15.76 -9.16
C VAL A 588 9.78 -14.92 -10.38
N PRO A 589 8.88 -13.93 -10.23
CA PRO A 589 8.52 -13.05 -11.34
C PRO A 589 9.76 -12.38 -11.94
N ALA A 590 9.90 -12.41 -13.27
CA ALA A 590 11.01 -11.79 -13.98
C ALA A 590 10.59 -11.30 -15.37
N ALA A 591 11.28 -10.27 -15.89
CA ALA A 591 10.99 -9.66 -17.19
C ALA A 591 11.52 -10.50 -18.36
N THR A 592 11.19 -11.78 -18.37
CA THR A 592 11.56 -12.76 -19.39
C THR A 592 10.34 -13.14 -20.23
N ALA A 593 10.55 -13.81 -21.37
CA ALA A 593 9.44 -14.26 -22.23
C ALA A 593 8.46 -15.21 -21.50
N SER A 594 8.95 -15.98 -20.52
CA SER A 594 8.11 -16.87 -19.69
C SER A 594 7.50 -16.17 -18.47
N GLY A 595 7.92 -14.94 -18.14
CA GLY A 595 7.49 -14.19 -16.97
C GLY A 595 8.03 -14.69 -15.63
N GLY A 596 9.03 -15.56 -15.65
CA GLY A 596 9.68 -16.05 -14.44
C GLY A 596 11.14 -16.44 -14.65
N GLU A 597 11.93 -16.28 -13.60
CA GLU A 597 13.31 -16.74 -13.52
C GLU A 597 13.41 -17.85 -12.45
N SER A 598 14.18 -18.88 -12.75
CA SER A 598 14.36 -19.98 -11.80
C SER A 598 15.24 -19.53 -10.63
N SER A 599 14.94 -20.01 -9.43
CA SER A 599 15.81 -19.79 -8.26
C SER A 599 17.08 -20.65 -8.27
N LEU A 600 17.34 -21.40 -9.34
CA LEU A 600 18.38 -22.42 -9.40
C LEU A 600 19.76 -21.82 -9.69
N GLU A 601 20.70 -22.07 -8.79
CA GLU A 601 22.12 -21.94 -9.03
C GLU A 601 22.76 -23.32 -9.10
N VAL A 602 23.40 -23.63 -10.23
CA VAL A 602 24.18 -24.86 -10.40
C VAL A 602 25.65 -24.53 -10.38
N ARG A 603 26.42 -25.29 -9.61
CA ARG A 603 27.89 -25.22 -9.56
C ARG A 603 28.52 -26.56 -9.85
N VAL A 604 29.55 -26.55 -10.68
CA VAL A 604 30.39 -27.72 -10.96
C VAL A 604 31.82 -27.41 -10.53
N ASN A 605 32.38 -28.22 -9.63
CA ASN A 605 33.68 -27.93 -8.97
C ASN A 605 33.70 -26.53 -8.32
N GLY A 606 32.57 -26.07 -7.74
CA GLY A 606 32.43 -24.74 -7.15
C GLY A 606 32.26 -23.58 -8.15
N VAL A 607 32.37 -23.83 -9.46
CA VAL A 607 32.22 -22.84 -10.52
C VAL A 607 30.76 -22.77 -10.97
N ARG A 608 30.18 -21.56 -11.04
CA ARG A 608 28.80 -21.37 -11.50
C ARG A 608 28.63 -21.69 -12.98
N TRP A 609 27.56 -22.43 -13.28
CA TRP A 609 27.03 -22.65 -14.62
C TRP A 609 25.74 -21.82 -14.78
N HIS A 610 25.46 -21.40 -16.02
CA HIS A 610 24.36 -20.47 -16.31
C HIS A 610 23.17 -21.20 -16.95
N GLU A 611 21.95 -20.85 -16.56
CA GLU A 611 20.75 -21.34 -17.25
C GLU A 611 20.69 -20.73 -18.66
N SER A 612 20.33 -21.55 -19.65
CA SER A 612 20.08 -21.15 -21.03
C SER A 612 18.69 -21.65 -21.47
N PRO A 613 17.96 -20.92 -22.34
CA PRO A 613 16.68 -21.40 -22.88
C PRO A 613 16.82 -22.67 -23.71
N ASP A 614 17.91 -22.77 -24.47
CA ASP A 614 18.23 -23.91 -25.31
C ASP A 614 19.76 -24.12 -25.39
N LEU A 615 20.16 -25.30 -25.87
CA LEU A 615 21.59 -25.62 -26.12
C LEU A 615 22.04 -25.20 -27.52
N TYR A 616 21.11 -24.94 -28.44
CA TYR A 616 21.41 -24.83 -29.88
C TYR A 616 22.34 -23.66 -30.20
N ARG A 617 22.21 -22.55 -29.47
CA ARG A 617 23.03 -21.34 -29.70
C ARG A 617 24.35 -21.31 -28.92
N LEU A 618 24.66 -22.35 -28.13
CA LEU A 618 25.82 -22.39 -27.27
C LEU A 618 27.06 -22.94 -28.00
N GLY A 619 28.22 -22.36 -27.70
CA GLY A 619 29.52 -22.89 -28.10
C GLY A 619 30.00 -24.06 -27.19
N PRO A 620 31.06 -24.77 -27.61
CA PRO A 620 31.55 -25.97 -26.93
C PRO A 620 32.15 -25.71 -25.53
N GLU A 621 32.49 -24.47 -25.20
CA GLU A 621 33.07 -24.06 -23.91
C GLU A 621 32.06 -23.32 -23.01
N ASP A 622 30.83 -23.11 -23.49
CA ASP A 622 29.82 -22.38 -22.75
C ASP A 622 29.31 -23.21 -21.58
N ARG A 623 29.62 -22.76 -20.37
CA ARG A 623 29.21 -23.39 -19.10
C ARG A 623 27.75 -23.11 -18.80
N SER A 624 26.88 -23.73 -19.56
CA SER A 624 25.44 -23.53 -19.44
C SER A 624 24.68 -24.85 -19.34
N TYR A 625 23.45 -24.76 -18.83
CA TYR A 625 22.52 -25.87 -18.71
C TYR A 625 21.12 -25.45 -19.13
N VAL A 626 20.27 -26.40 -19.48
CA VAL A 626 18.85 -26.20 -19.78
C VAL A 626 18.01 -26.95 -18.76
N LEU A 627 16.85 -26.39 -18.41
CA LEU A 627 15.89 -27.04 -17.52
C LEU A 627 14.81 -27.79 -18.32
N ARG A 628 14.49 -29.00 -17.88
CA ARG A 628 13.37 -29.81 -18.38
C ARG A 628 12.48 -30.22 -17.23
N ARG A 629 11.18 -29.93 -17.32
CA ARG A 629 10.20 -30.29 -16.29
C ARG A 629 9.34 -31.45 -16.73
N ASP A 630 9.29 -32.48 -15.91
CA ASP A 630 8.43 -33.62 -16.15
C ASP A 630 6.98 -33.35 -15.75
N ASP A 631 6.10 -34.23 -16.22
CA ASP A 631 4.68 -34.25 -15.87
C ASP A 631 4.42 -34.32 -14.36
N ASP A 632 5.29 -35.01 -13.62
CA ASP A 632 5.19 -35.20 -12.16
C ASP A 632 5.76 -34.02 -11.34
N GLY A 633 6.16 -32.94 -12.01
CA GLY A 633 6.78 -31.75 -11.41
C GLY A 633 8.28 -31.87 -11.14
N THR A 634 8.94 -32.97 -11.53
CA THR A 634 10.38 -33.13 -11.38
C THR A 634 11.13 -32.26 -12.39
N THR A 635 12.03 -31.41 -11.91
CA THR A 635 12.94 -30.64 -12.76
C THR A 635 14.26 -31.39 -12.97
N ARG A 636 14.71 -31.46 -14.23
CA ARG A 636 16.01 -31.99 -14.62
C ARG A 636 16.88 -30.91 -15.24
N VAL A 637 18.13 -30.89 -14.81
CA VAL A 637 19.21 -30.06 -15.36
C VAL A 637 19.90 -30.86 -16.47
N LEU A 638 19.96 -30.31 -17.68
CA LEU A 638 20.57 -30.91 -18.86
C LEU A 638 21.80 -30.10 -19.29
N PHE A 639 22.94 -30.76 -19.43
CA PHE A 639 24.21 -30.16 -19.86
C PHE A 639 24.51 -30.40 -21.34
N GLY A 640 25.53 -29.72 -21.87
CA GLY A 640 25.93 -29.82 -23.27
C GLY A 640 26.61 -31.13 -23.67
N ASP A 641 26.89 -31.26 -24.95
CA ASP A 641 27.58 -32.38 -25.59
C ASP A 641 29.02 -32.07 -26.00
N GLY A 642 29.54 -30.89 -25.64
CA GLY A 642 30.87 -30.40 -26.04
C GLY A 642 30.91 -29.83 -27.46
N VAL A 643 29.77 -29.68 -28.12
CA VAL A 643 29.58 -28.91 -29.36
C VAL A 643 28.60 -27.77 -29.09
N HIS A 644 27.45 -28.12 -28.50
CA HIS A 644 26.35 -27.26 -28.10
C HIS A 644 26.34 -27.15 -26.57
N GLY A 645 27.23 -26.32 -26.02
CA GLY A 645 27.50 -26.21 -24.59
C GLY A 645 28.57 -27.17 -24.07
N ALA A 646 29.23 -26.78 -22.99
CA ALA A 646 30.32 -27.53 -22.38
C ALA A 646 29.87 -28.86 -21.77
N ARG A 647 30.74 -29.86 -21.87
CA ARG A 647 30.62 -31.10 -21.08
C ARG A 647 31.04 -30.86 -19.65
N LEU A 648 30.48 -31.65 -18.74
CA LEU A 648 30.90 -31.61 -17.35
C LEU A 648 32.33 -32.15 -17.19
N PRO A 649 33.21 -31.48 -16.44
CA PRO A 649 34.48 -32.07 -16.04
C PRO A 649 34.25 -33.29 -15.14
N THR A 650 35.06 -34.33 -15.33
CA THR A 650 35.00 -35.53 -14.48
C THR A 650 35.33 -35.19 -13.03
N GLY A 651 34.47 -35.61 -12.10
CA GLY A 651 34.68 -35.40 -10.68
C GLY A 651 33.72 -36.24 -9.84
N SER A 652 33.93 -36.26 -8.51
CA SER A 652 33.04 -36.95 -7.57
C SER A 652 32.18 -35.93 -6.85
N GLU A 653 30.86 -36.12 -6.86
CA GLU A 653 29.89 -35.26 -6.17
C GLU A 653 30.07 -33.77 -6.47
N ASN A 654 30.62 -33.48 -7.65
CA ASN A 654 31.08 -32.15 -7.99
C ASN A 654 29.99 -31.28 -8.60
N VAL A 655 28.84 -31.86 -8.96
CA VAL A 655 27.66 -31.13 -9.46
C VAL A 655 26.75 -30.85 -8.27
N THR A 656 26.63 -29.58 -7.92
CA THR A 656 25.85 -29.09 -6.78
C THR A 656 24.81 -28.07 -7.23
N ALA A 657 23.70 -28.02 -6.51
CA ALA A 657 22.62 -27.08 -6.77
C ALA A 657 22.18 -26.39 -5.47
N ALA A 658 21.89 -25.10 -5.58
CA ALA A 658 21.18 -24.33 -4.58
C ALA A 658 19.93 -23.75 -5.25
N TYR A 659 18.76 -23.96 -4.67
CA TYR A 659 17.50 -23.51 -5.24
C TYR A 659 16.42 -23.41 -4.16
N ARG A 660 15.27 -22.86 -4.53
CA ARG A 660 14.11 -22.81 -3.64
C ARG A 660 13.06 -23.82 -4.08
N SER A 661 12.34 -24.36 -3.11
CA SER A 661 11.24 -25.28 -3.33
C SER A 661 9.95 -24.77 -2.69
N GLY A 662 8.92 -24.62 -3.52
CA GLY A 662 7.62 -24.06 -3.15
C GLY A 662 7.18 -22.97 -4.13
N LEU A 663 5.98 -23.12 -4.69
CA LEU A 663 5.37 -22.20 -5.67
C LEU A 663 3.86 -22.45 -5.70
N GLY A 664 3.15 -21.70 -6.55
CA GLY A 664 1.74 -21.97 -6.81
C GLY A 664 0.80 -21.15 -5.95
N LEU A 665 -0.50 -21.29 -6.25
CA LEU A 665 -1.59 -20.57 -5.61
C LEU A 665 -1.72 -20.90 -4.11
N GLY A 666 -1.13 -22.02 -3.64
CA GLY A 666 -1.02 -22.31 -2.21
C GLY A 666 -0.32 -21.19 -1.42
N GLY A 667 0.59 -20.44 -2.05
CA GLY A 667 1.23 -19.28 -1.44
C GLY A 667 0.35 -18.02 -1.38
N HIS A 668 -0.83 -18.00 -1.99
CA HIS A 668 -1.76 -16.86 -1.88
C HIS A 668 -2.40 -16.85 -0.50
N LEU A 669 -1.95 -15.91 0.34
CA LEU A 669 -2.39 -15.80 1.72
C LEU A 669 -2.90 -14.40 1.99
N ALA A 670 -4.02 -14.31 2.70
CA ALA A 670 -4.53 -13.02 3.16
C ALA A 670 -3.52 -12.32 4.10
N ALA A 671 -3.68 -11.01 4.27
CA ALA A 671 -2.94 -10.27 5.29
C ALA A 671 -3.13 -10.92 6.68
N GLY A 672 -2.05 -10.97 7.46
CA GLY A 672 -2.05 -11.54 8.81
C GLY A 672 -1.96 -13.06 8.92
N ARG A 673 -1.98 -13.81 7.81
CA ARG A 673 -1.94 -15.29 7.84
C ARG A 673 -0.54 -15.87 8.01
N ILE A 674 0.51 -15.14 7.68
CA ILE A 674 1.91 -15.51 7.89
C ILE A 674 2.37 -14.89 9.19
N SER A 675 2.42 -15.68 10.27
CA SER A 675 2.67 -15.16 11.61
C SER A 675 3.55 -16.04 12.51
N LEU A 676 4.01 -17.18 12.01
CA LEU A 676 4.90 -18.08 12.74
C LEU A 676 6.35 -17.87 12.31
N LEU A 677 7.23 -17.44 13.22
CA LEU A 677 8.68 -17.43 13.00
C LEU A 677 9.23 -18.86 13.09
N ALA A 678 9.57 -19.44 11.93
CA ALA A 678 10.21 -20.74 11.86
C ALA A 678 11.72 -20.65 12.17
N THR A 679 12.38 -19.61 11.65
CA THR A 679 13.70 -19.18 12.10
C THR A 679 13.51 -17.99 13.04
N ARG A 680 14.15 -17.99 14.21
CA ARG A 680 14.05 -16.90 15.21
C ARG A 680 15.37 -16.14 15.33
N PRO A 681 15.55 -15.03 14.58
CA PRO A 681 16.67 -14.13 14.80
C PRO A 681 16.65 -13.55 16.23
N LEU A 682 17.83 -13.29 16.79
CA LEU A 682 17.96 -12.69 18.12
C LEU A 682 17.37 -11.26 18.13
N GLY A 683 16.57 -10.95 19.15
CA GLY A 683 15.95 -9.62 19.29
C GLY A 683 14.66 -9.41 18.48
N VAL A 684 14.13 -10.47 17.84
CA VAL A 684 12.85 -10.44 17.11
C VAL A 684 11.83 -11.32 17.83
N ARG A 685 10.63 -10.77 18.10
CA ARG A 685 9.57 -11.46 18.84
C ARG A 685 8.50 -12.05 17.92
N GLU A 686 8.05 -11.28 16.94
CA GLU A 686 6.91 -11.63 16.08
C GLU A 686 7.19 -11.27 14.62
N VAL A 687 6.43 -11.90 13.73
CA VAL A 687 6.36 -11.58 12.31
C VAL A 687 4.91 -11.57 11.89
N VAL A 688 4.54 -10.70 10.95
CA VAL A 688 3.23 -10.70 10.31
C VAL A 688 3.37 -10.24 8.86
N ASN A 689 2.57 -10.77 7.92
CA ASN A 689 2.43 -10.14 6.61
C ASN A 689 1.35 -9.04 6.65
N PRO A 690 1.70 -7.74 6.62
CA PRO A 690 0.71 -6.67 6.75
C PRO A 690 -0.20 -6.54 5.53
N VAL A 691 0.25 -7.03 4.37
CA VAL A 691 -0.51 -7.07 3.12
C VAL A 691 -0.65 -8.52 2.63
N PRO A 692 -1.66 -8.83 1.80
CA PRO A 692 -1.81 -10.15 1.21
C PRO A 692 -0.56 -10.57 0.42
N ALA A 693 -0.31 -11.88 0.35
CA ALA A 693 0.65 -12.46 -0.57
C ALA A 693 0.00 -12.67 -1.94
N THR A 694 0.60 -12.10 -2.98
CA THR A 694 0.03 -12.05 -4.33
C THR A 694 1.07 -12.50 -5.38
N GLY A 695 0.70 -12.52 -6.66
CA GLY A 695 1.64 -12.81 -7.76
C GLY A 695 2.01 -14.28 -7.95
N ALA A 696 1.57 -15.19 -7.07
CA ALA A 696 1.72 -16.62 -7.32
C ALA A 696 0.84 -17.10 -8.47
N GLY A 697 1.26 -18.18 -9.12
CA GLY A 697 0.49 -18.88 -10.14
C GLY A 697 0.86 -20.35 -10.15
N ASP A 698 -0.12 -21.23 -10.35
CA ASP A 698 0.14 -22.65 -10.52
C ASP A 698 0.83 -22.92 -11.87
N PRO A 699 1.55 -24.04 -12.00
CA PRO A 699 2.08 -24.49 -13.28
C PRO A 699 0.98 -24.58 -14.32
N GLU A 700 1.31 -24.29 -15.57
CA GLU A 700 0.34 -24.26 -16.65
C GLU A 700 -0.45 -25.58 -16.74
N SER A 701 -1.78 -25.45 -16.82
CA SER A 701 -2.67 -26.60 -16.92
C SER A 701 -2.56 -27.27 -18.29
N ARG A 702 -3.04 -28.51 -18.37
CA ARG A 702 -3.08 -29.27 -19.63
C ARG A 702 -3.87 -28.53 -20.72
N ASP A 703 -5.01 -27.96 -20.35
CA ASP A 703 -5.92 -27.33 -21.30
C ASP A 703 -5.46 -25.93 -21.70
N ASP A 704 -4.72 -25.22 -20.82
CA ASP A 704 -4.02 -23.98 -21.17
C ASP A 704 -2.89 -24.26 -22.15
N ALA A 705 -2.03 -25.24 -21.86
CA ALA A 705 -0.92 -25.62 -22.73
C ALA A 705 -1.39 -25.99 -24.14
N ARG A 706 -2.52 -26.70 -24.26
CA ARG A 706 -3.15 -27.02 -25.56
C ARG A 706 -3.49 -25.78 -26.38
N ARG A 707 -3.89 -24.68 -25.74
CA ARG A 707 -4.22 -23.40 -26.40
C ARG A 707 -2.97 -22.55 -26.65
N ASN A 708 -2.04 -22.55 -25.70
CA ASN A 708 -0.89 -21.66 -25.67
C ASN A 708 0.28 -22.16 -26.54
N ALA A 709 0.59 -23.45 -26.52
CA ALA A 709 1.73 -24.00 -27.24
C ALA A 709 1.74 -23.67 -28.75
N PRO A 710 0.62 -23.75 -29.49
CA PRO A 710 0.61 -23.38 -30.91
C PRO A 710 0.86 -21.88 -31.17
N ARG A 711 0.57 -21.01 -30.20
CA ARG A 711 0.61 -19.55 -30.38
C ARG A 711 2.03 -19.00 -30.43
N THR A 712 2.98 -19.62 -29.73
CA THR A 712 4.39 -19.18 -29.76
C THR A 712 5.02 -19.33 -31.15
N VAL A 713 4.56 -20.32 -31.94
CA VAL A 713 5.00 -20.50 -33.33
C VAL A 713 4.38 -19.46 -34.26
N LEU A 714 3.22 -18.89 -33.91
CA LEU A 714 2.54 -17.88 -34.73
C LEU A 714 3.15 -16.49 -34.59
N THR A 715 3.73 -16.16 -33.42
CA THR A 715 4.24 -14.82 -33.12
C THR A 715 5.72 -14.61 -33.47
N LEU A 716 6.49 -15.68 -33.72
CA LEU A 716 7.93 -15.63 -34.12
C LEU A 716 8.77 -14.68 -33.24
N ASP A 717 8.55 -14.74 -31.92
CA ASP A 717 9.24 -13.91 -30.91
C ASP A 717 9.05 -12.39 -31.07
N ARG A 718 7.94 -11.93 -31.68
CA ARG A 718 7.58 -10.50 -31.78
C ARG A 718 6.13 -10.25 -31.40
N ILE A 719 5.85 -9.05 -30.90
CA ILE A 719 4.50 -8.62 -30.52
C ILE A 719 4.06 -7.49 -31.45
N VAL A 720 3.10 -7.77 -32.35
CA VAL A 720 2.66 -6.82 -33.38
C VAL A 720 1.14 -6.62 -33.36
N SER A 721 0.38 -7.71 -33.48
CA SER A 721 -1.08 -7.70 -33.51
C SER A 721 -1.67 -7.64 -32.08
N LEU A 722 -2.94 -7.24 -31.94
CA LEU A 722 -3.62 -7.30 -30.64
C LEU A 722 -3.63 -8.72 -30.07
N ASP A 723 -3.84 -9.72 -30.93
CA ASP A 723 -3.82 -11.12 -30.54
C ASP A 723 -2.43 -11.52 -30.03
N ASP A 724 -1.35 -11.00 -30.61
CA ASP A 724 0.03 -11.25 -30.14
C ASP A 724 0.24 -10.67 -28.72
N PHE A 725 -0.31 -9.48 -28.44
CA PHE A 725 -0.26 -8.89 -27.09
C PHE A 725 -1.00 -9.76 -26.08
N GLU A 726 -2.19 -10.25 -26.43
CA GLU A 726 -2.95 -11.14 -25.57
C GLU A 726 -2.25 -12.47 -25.35
N ASP A 727 -1.72 -13.06 -26.42
CA ASP A 727 -1.13 -14.39 -26.39
C ASP A 727 0.20 -14.39 -25.64
N PHE A 728 1.06 -13.39 -25.87
CA PHE A 728 2.26 -13.20 -25.07
C PHE A 728 1.91 -13.03 -23.57
N ALA A 729 0.96 -12.16 -23.26
CA ALA A 729 0.57 -11.91 -21.88
C ALA A 729 -0.05 -13.14 -21.21
N ARG A 730 -0.83 -13.97 -21.93
CA ARG A 730 -1.38 -15.23 -21.39
C ARG A 730 -0.32 -16.30 -21.11
N THR A 731 0.80 -16.28 -21.85
CA THR A 731 1.93 -17.17 -21.58
C THR A 731 2.84 -16.66 -20.47
N PHE A 732 2.64 -15.41 -20.03
CA PHE A 732 3.43 -14.79 -18.98
C PHE A 732 3.00 -15.31 -17.61
N SER A 733 3.96 -15.83 -16.85
CA SER A 733 3.67 -16.44 -15.55
C SER A 733 3.04 -15.43 -14.57
N GLY A 734 2.00 -15.86 -13.85
CA GLY A 734 1.23 -15.01 -12.93
C GLY A 734 0.07 -14.25 -13.56
N VAL A 735 -0.01 -14.18 -14.90
CA VAL A 735 -1.19 -13.68 -15.61
C VAL A 735 -2.22 -14.80 -15.76
N GLY A 736 -3.45 -14.55 -15.32
CA GLY A 736 -4.56 -15.47 -15.56
C GLY A 736 -5.27 -15.20 -16.88
N LYS A 737 -5.54 -13.93 -17.18
CA LYS A 737 -6.24 -13.50 -18.39
C LYS A 737 -5.67 -12.20 -18.91
N ALA A 738 -5.62 -12.11 -20.23
CA ALA A 738 -5.24 -10.90 -20.94
C ALA A 738 -6.26 -10.58 -22.04
N ARG A 739 -6.48 -9.28 -22.25
CA ARG A 739 -7.26 -8.73 -23.37
C ARG A 739 -6.64 -7.44 -23.87
N ALA A 740 -6.43 -7.34 -25.17
CA ALA A 740 -5.86 -6.15 -25.82
C ALA A 740 -6.97 -5.44 -26.61
N ASP A 741 -7.17 -4.15 -26.34
CA ASP A 741 -8.12 -3.31 -27.07
C ASP A 741 -7.39 -2.08 -27.64
N TRP A 742 -7.80 -1.61 -28.82
CA TRP A 742 -7.36 -0.31 -29.34
C TRP A 742 -8.14 0.82 -28.69
N LEU A 743 -7.43 1.77 -28.09
CA LEU A 743 -8.02 3.01 -27.58
C LEU A 743 -7.47 4.23 -28.31
N TRP A 744 -8.27 5.30 -28.31
CA TRP A 744 -7.88 6.60 -28.80
C TRP A 744 -7.82 7.55 -27.60
N ASP A 745 -6.63 8.01 -27.22
CA ASP A 745 -6.43 8.90 -26.05
C ASP A 745 -6.77 10.38 -26.34
N GLY A 746 -7.25 10.68 -27.55
CA GLY A 746 -7.50 12.04 -28.04
C GLY A 746 -6.41 12.54 -28.99
N ARG A 747 -5.20 11.99 -28.92
CA ARG A 747 -4.03 12.39 -29.74
C ARG A 747 -3.56 11.27 -30.66
N ARG A 748 -3.51 10.04 -30.17
CA ARG A 748 -2.97 8.87 -30.89
C ARG A 748 -3.71 7.58 -30.51
N ARG A 749 -3.48 6.54 -31.33
CA ARG A 749 -3.89 5.18 -30.98
C ARG A 749 -2.94 4.59 -29.95
N VAL A 750 -3.52 3.95 -28.95
CA VAL A 750 -2.82 3.29 -27.85
C VAL A 750 -3.32 1.85 -27.78
N VAL A 751 -2.40 0.90 -27.66
CA VAL A 751 -2.75 -0.48 -27.31
C VAL A 751 -3.00 -0.50 -25.80
N HIS A 752 -4.20 -0.90 -25.40
CA HIS A 752 -4.54 -1.07 -24.01
C HIS A 752 -4.64 -2.56 -23.67
N LEU A 753 -3.76 -3.02 -22.80
CA LEU A 753 -3.68 -4.41 -22.36
C LEU A 753 -4.27 -4.53 -20.94
N THR A 754 -5.43 -5.17 -20.83
CA THR A 754 -6.08 -5.48 -19.55
C THR A 754 -5.59 -6.82 -19.04
N ILE A 755 -5.15 -6.87 -17.77
CA ILE A 755 -4.57 -8.07 -17.15
C ILE A 755 -5.32 -8.45 -15.88
N THR A 756 -5.51 -9.75 -15.64
CA THR A 756 -5.88 -10.32 -14.34
C THR A 756 -4.71 -11.10 -13.77
N GLY A 757 -4.66 -11.26 -12.44
CA GLY A 757 -3.81 -12.26 -11.81
C GLY A 757 -4.24 -13.68 -12.19
N ALA A 758 -3.50 -14.67 -11.70
CA ALA A 758 -3.78 -16.09 -11.92
C ALA A 758 -5.11 -16.55 -11.30
N ASP A 759 -5.75 -15.74 -10.46
CA ASP A 759 -6.99 -16.02 -9.76
C ASP A 759 -8.01 -14.87 -9.87
N ALA A 760 -9.13 -15.01 -9.16
CA ALA A 760 -10.22 -14.04 -9.16
C ALA A 760 -9.93 -12.78 -8.34
N LEU A 761 -8.79 -12.71 -7.63
CA LEU A 761 -8.47 -11.56 -6.80
C LEU A 761 -8.11 -10.36 -7.70
N PRO A 762 -8.64 -9.16 -7.38
CA PRO A 762 -8.32 -7.98 -8.16
C PRO A 762 -6.85 -7.61 -7.99
N LEU A 763 -6.18 -7.34 -9.11
CA LEU A 763 -4.85 -6.74 -9.10
C LEU A 763 -4.97 -5.24 -8.83
N THR A 764 -4.01 -4.69 -8.09
CA THR A 764 -3.84 -3.25 -7.94
C THR A 764 -3.05 -2.68 -9.12
N ALA A 765 -3.12 -1.37 -9.35
CA ALA A 765 -2.46 -0.73 -10.48
C ALA A 765 -0.92 -0.72 -10.37
N ASP A 766 -0.41 -0.80 -9.14
CA ASP A 766 0.99 -0.86 -8.72
C ASP A 766 1.52 -2.29 -8.58
N ALA A 767 0.72 -3.31 -8.91
CA ALA A 767 1.12 -4.70 -8.78
C ALA A 767 2.44 -4.98 -9.57
N PRO A 768 3.48 -5.55 -8.93
CA PRO A 768 4.78 -5.79 -9.57
C PRO A 768 4.68 -6.57 -10.89
N LEU A 769 3.73 -7.50 -10.98
CA LEU A 769 3.40 -8.27 -12.18
C LEU A 769 3.21 -7.37 -13.42
N LEU A 770 2.52 -6.24 -13.28
CA LEU A 770 2.25 -5.33 -14.40
C LEU A 770 3.52 -4.62 -14.87
N GLY A 771 4.42 -4.25 -13.96
CA GLY A 771 5.71 -3.64 -14.29
C GLY A 771 6.62 -4.63 -15.02
N THR A 772 6.77 -5.83 -14.47
CA THR A 772 7.59 -6.90 -15.06
C THR A 772 7.05 -7.35 -16.43
N LEU A 773 5.74 -7.48 -16.58
CA LEU A 773 5.11 -7.77 -17.87
C LEU A 773 5.34 -6.64 -18.87
N ARG A 774 5.26 -5.37 -18.44
CA ARG A 774 5.52 -4.21 -19.30
C ARG A 774 6.95 -4.25 -19.85
N GLU A 775 7.94 -4.48 -19.00
CA GLU A 775 9.34 -4.59 -19.41
C GLU A 775 9.56 -5.72 -20.43
N ALA A 776 8.95 -6.89 -20.19
CA ALA A 776 9.03 -8.02 -21.10
C ALA A 776 8.37 -7.74 -22.46
N VAL A 777 7.19 -7.12 -22.46
CA VAL A 777 6.49 -6.72 -23.69
C VAL A 777 7.29 -5.65 -24.44
N ASP A 778 7.84 -4.66 -23.74
CA ASP A 778 8.63 -3.56 -24.31
C ASP A 778 9.89 -4.05 -25.03
N GLY A 779 10.47 -5.16 -24.58
CA GLY A 779 11.61 -5.81 -25.24
C GLY A 779 11.28 -6.49 -26.58
N LEU A 780 10.00 -6.78 -26.86
CA LEU A 780 9.56 -7.56 -28.03
C LEU A 780 8.60 -6.83 -28.97
N ARG A 781 7.96 -5.74 -28.52
CA ARG A 781 7.08 -4.89 -29.33
C ARG A 781 7.84 -3.77 -30.06
N ASP A 782 7.15 -3.08 -30.96
CA ASP A 782 7.63 -1.80 -31.51
C ASP A 782 7.75 -0.76 -30.38
N PRO A 783 8.95 -0.18 -30.12
CA PRO A 783 9.14 0.83 -29.07
C PRO A 783 8.26 2.08 -29.23
N PHE A 784 7.88 2.43 -30.47
CA PHE A 784 7.10 3.63 -30.75
C PHE A 784 5.59 3.43 -30.60
N GLN A 785 5.10 2.19 -30.50
CA GLN A 785 3.69 1.88 -30.30
C GLN A 785 3.29 2.11 -28.84
N PRO A 786 2.47 3.12 -28.50
CA PRO A 786 2.10 3.35 -27.11
C PRO A 786 1.33 2.17 -26.53
N LEU A 787 1.70 1.78 -25.31
CA LEU A 787 1.12 0.67 -24.58
C LEU A 787 0.72 1.14 -23.17
N VAL A 788 -0.52 0.84 -22.79
CA VAL A 788 -1.03 1.04 -21.42
C VAL A 788 -1.44 -0.32 -20.87
N LEU A 789 -0.90 -0.69 -19.72
CA LEU A 789 -1.34 -1.88 -18.97
C LEU A 789 -2.18 -1.44 -17.79
N SER A 790 -3.31 -2.09 -17.55
CA SER A 790 -4.11 -1.89 -16.35
C SER A 790 -4.71 -3.20 -15.84
N PRO A 791 -5.00 -3.27 -14.53
CA PRO A 791 -5.75 -4.39 -13.98
C PRO A 791 -7.18 -4.41 -14.51
N ALA A 792 -7.77 -5.60 -14.57
CA ALA A 792 -9.18 -5.77 -14.90
C ALA A 792 -10.10 -5.19 -13.82
N GLU A 793 -11.22 -4.61 -14.22
CA GLU A 793 -12.30 -4.24 -13.30
C GLU A 793 -13.06 -5.51 -12.90
N ALA A 794 -12.85 -6.01 -11.69
CA ALA A 794 -13.57 -7.17 -11.16
C ALA A 794 -15.03 -6.79 -10.81
N LEU A 795 -15.97 -7.52 -11.39
CA LEU A 795 -17.41 -7.42 -11.11
C LEU A 795 -17.92 -8.80 -10.71
N VAL A 796 -18.80 -8.83 -9.71
CA VAL A 796 -19.50 -10.06 -9.31
C VAL A 796 -21.00 -9.91 -9.51
N PHE A 797 -21.67 -11.03 -9.77
CA PHE A 797 -23.12 -11.09 -9.85
C PHE A 797 -23.70 -12.17 -8.93
N ARG A 798 -24.96 -11.97 -8.57
CA ARG A 798 -25.79 -12.90 -7.81
C ARG A 798 -27.07 -13.23 -8.57
N LEU A 799 -27.69 -14.34 -8.20
CA LEU A 799 -28.92 -14.83 -8.77
C LEU A 799 -29.83 -15.48 -7.72
N GLU A 800 -31.13 -15.43 -8.00
CA GLU A 800 -32.17 -16.10 -7.24
C GLU A 800 -33.04 -16.86 -8.24
N ALA A 801 -33.30 -18.15 -8.00
CA ALA A 801 -34.02 -19.01 -8.92
C ALA A 801 -34.86 -20.07 -8.20
N GLN A 802 -35.99 -20.43 -8.78
CA GLN A 802 -36.82 -21.57 -8.40
C GLN A 802 -36.55 -22.77 -9.32
N ILE A 803 -36.40 -23.96 -8.73
CA ILE A 803 -36.09 -25.19 -9.47
C ILE A 803 -37.17 -26.23 -9.22
N LYS A 804 -37.72 -26.78 -10.31
CA LYS A 804 -38.59 -27.97 -10.24
C LYS A 804 -37.72 -29.21 -10.31
N VAL A 805 -37.66 -29.95 -9.19
CA VAL A 805 -36.86 -31.17 -9.07
C VAL A 805 -37.67 -32.38 -9.49
N HIS A 806 -37.06 -33.31 -10.21
CA HIS A 806 -37.68 -34.58 -10.59
C HIS A 806 -37.98 -35.41 -9.33
N PRO A 807 -39.17 -36.01 -9.18
CA PRO A 807 -39.57 -36.72 -7.95
C PRO A 807 -38.63 -37.82 -7.48
N ASP A 808 -37.92 -38.47 -8.41
CA ASP A 808 -36.96 -39.55 -8.11
C ASP A 808 -35.58 -39.05 -7.62
N HIS A 809 -35.36 -37.73 -7.57
CA HIS A 809 -34.10 -37.12 -7.14
C HIS A 809 -34.25 -36.37 -5.81
N LEU A 810 -33.23 -36.45 -4.94
CA LEU A 810 -33.18 -35.67 -3.71
C LEU A 810 -32.85 -34.21 -4.01
N GLN A 811 -33.67 -33.29 -3.48
CA GLN A 811 -33.51 -31.84 -3.67
C GLN A 811 -32.12 -31.34 -3.30
N GLU A 812 -31.60 -31.73 -2.13
CA GLU A 812 -30.29 -31.26 -1.63
C GLU A 812 -29.16 -31.61 -2.60
N VAL A 813 -29.21 -32.81 -3.20
CA VAL A 813 -28.23 -33.28 -4.18
C VAL A 813 -28.32 -32.48 -5.48
N VAL A 814 -29.55 -32.24 -5.97
CA VAL A 814 -29.77 -31.45 -7.19
C VAL A 814 -29.33 -30.00 -6.98
N PHE A 815 -29.64 -29.38 -5.83
CA PHE A 815 -29.24 -28.01 -5.54
C PHE A 815 -27.72 -27.88 -5.42
N ALA A 816 -27.06 -28.85 -4.78
CA ALA A 816 -25.60 -28.90 -4.74
C ALA A 816 -24.99 -29.04 -6.15
N ALA A 817 -25.55 -29.91 -7.00
CA ALA A 817 -25.10 -30.09 -8.38
C ALA A 817 -25.32 -28.83 -9.24
N VAL A 818 -26.45 -28.12 -9.04
CA VAL A 818 -26.72 -26.85 -9.72
C VAL A 818 -25.75 -25.76 -9.30
N ARG A 819 -25.44 -25.64 -8.01
CA ARG A 819 -24.41 -24.70 -7.54
C ARG A 819 -23.06 -25.02 -8.16
N ALA A 820 -22.65 -26.29 -8.17
CA ALA A 820 -21.39 -26.72 -8.77
C ALA A 820 -21.31 -26.39 -10.27
N GLU A 821 -22.36 -26.67 -11.06
CA GLU A 821 -22.41 -26.32 -12.49
C GLU A 821 -22.33 -24.80 -12.72
N LEU A 822 -23.03 -24.01 -11.90
CA LEU A 822 -22.98 -22.55 -11.98
C LEU A 822 -21.59 -22.00 -11.63
N GLU A 823 -20.95 -22.53 -10.59
CA GLU A 823 -19.59 -22.17 -10.18
C GLU A 823 -18.57 -22.57 -11.25
N GLU A 824 -18.69 -23.76 -11.84
CA GLU A 824 -17.80 -24.21 -12.92
C GLU A 824 -17.91 -23.30 -14.15
N ARG A 825 -19.13 -22.91 -14.53
CA ARG A 825 -19.39 -22.21 -15.79
C ARG A 825 -19.30 -20.68 -15.70
N PHE A 826 -19.54 -20.13 -14.52
CA PHE A 826 -19.51 -18.68 -14.26
C PHE A 826 -18.44 -18.25 -13.25
N GLY A 827 -17.62 -19.17 -12.76
CA GLY A 827 -16.42 -18.90 -11.98
C GLY A 827 -15.29 -18.32 -12.83
N PHE A 828 -14.17 -18.02 -12.17
CA PHE A 828 -13.02 -17.40 -12.82
C PHE A 828 -12.49 -18.23 -14.00
N ALA A 829 -12.28 -19.54 -13.85
CA ALA A 829 -11.64 -20.36 -14.89
C ALA A 829 -12.38 -20.35 -16.25
N ALA A 830 -13.72 -20.31 -16.26
CA ALA A 830 -14.52 -20.41 -17.49
C ALA A 830 -14.88 -19.07 -18.15
N ARG A 831 -14.66 -17.95 -17.46
CA ARG A 831 -15.12 -16.62 -17.88
C ARG A 831 -14.01 -15.82 -18.56
N ASP A 832 -14.34 -15.02 -19.57
CA ASP A 832 -13.36 -14.15 -20.25
C ASP A 832 -13.59 -12.67 -19.94
N LEU A 833 -12.57 -11.85 -20.18
CA LEU A 833 -12.65 -10.40 -20.06
C LEU A 833 -13.65 -9.80 -21.07
N ALA A 834 -14.46 -8.85 -20.59
CA ALA A 834 -15.55 -8.19 -21.31
C ALA A 834 -16.57 -9.15 -21.92
N ARG A 835 -16.78 -10.30 -21.27
CA ARG A 835 -17.85 -11.25 -21.62
C ARG A 835 -19.07 -10.94 -20.76
N SER A 836 -20.21 -10.65 -21.38
CA SER A 836 -21.47 -10.45 -20.63
C SER A 836 -22.05 -11.76 -20.09
N VAL A 837 -23.03 -11.68 -19.18
CA VAL A 837 -23.84 -12.83 -18.71
C VAL A 837 -25.29 -12.61 -19.11
N ALA A 838 -25.90 -13.57 -19.81
CA ALA A 838 -27.33 -13.51 -20.16
C ALA A 838 -28.14 -14.47 -19.29
N ALA A 839 -29.38 -14.09 -18.96
CA ALA A 839 -30.31 -14.92 -18.19
C ALA A 839 -30.51 -16.31 -18.83
N SER A 840 -30.61 -16.37 -20.16
CA SER A 840 -30.76 -17.63 -20.90
C SER A 840 -29.56 -18.58 -20.74
N GLN A 841 -28.34 -18.04 -20.58
CA GLN A 841 -27.15 -18.86 -20.35
C GLN A 841 -27.17 -19.49 -18.96
N VAL A 842 -27.63 -18.73 -17.97
CA VAL A 842 -27.78 -19.15 -16.58
C VAL A 842 -28.86 -20.23 -16.46
N ILE A 843 -30.05 -19.98 -17.03
CA ILE A 843 -31.15 -20.97 -17.11
C ILE A 843 -30.67 -22.25 -17.81
N SER A 844 -30.02 -22.12 -18.96
CA SER A 844 -29.51 -23.29 -19.70
C SER A 844 -28.44 -24.07 -18.95
N ALA A 845 -27.66 -23.44 -18.07
CA ALA A 845 -26.67 -24.14 -17.24
C ALA A 845 -27.41 -25.01 -16.21
N MET A 846 -28.33 -24.40 -15.46
CA MET A 846 -29.13 -25.12 -14.45
C MET A 846 -29.96 -26.25 -15.07
N GLN A 847 -30.57 -26.04 -16.23
CA GLN A 847 -31.42 -27.02 -16.92
C GLN A 847 -30.66 -28.28 -17.40
N ARG A 848 -29.33 -28.23 -17.52
CA ARG A 848 -28.52 -29.39 -17.92
C ARG A 848 -28.25 -30.37 -16.79
N VAL A 849 -28.45 -29.93 -15.54
CA VAL A 849 -28.19 -30.75 -14.37
C VAL A 849 -29.22 -31.87 -14.29
N LEU A 850 -28.74 -33.10 -14.13
CA LEU A 850 -29.60 -34.28 -14.00
C LEU A 850 -30.53 -34.11 -12.78
N GLY A 851 -31.83 -34.31 -12.98
CA GLY A 851 -32.86 -34.13 -11.96
C GLY A 851 -33.55 -32.76 -11.97
N VAL A 852 -33.10 -31.81 -12.80
CA VAL A 852 -33.80 -30.54 -13.03
C VAL A 852 -34.86 -30.69 -14.13
N VAL A 853 -36.14 -30.48 -13.79
CA VAL A 853 -37.27 -30.52 -14.73
C VAL A 853 -37.53 -29.16 -15.34
N ALA A 854 -37.51 -28.10 -14.53
CA ALA A 854 -37.72 -26.72 -14.96
C ALA A 854 -36.97 -25.75 -14.05
N VAL A 855 -36.67 -24.57 -14.58
CA VAL A 855 -36.00 -23.48 -13.88
C VAL A 855 -36.77 -22.20 -14.14
N ASP A 856 -37.10 -21.47 -13.08
CA ASP A 856 -37.54 -20.09 -13.14
C ASP A 856 -36.46 -19.22 -12.49
N LEU A 857 -35.98 -18.22 -13.21
CA LEU A 857 -34.93 -17.33 -12.71
C LEU A 857 -35.65 -16.06 -12.26
N ASP A 858 -35.56 -15.71 -10.98
CA ASP A 858 -36.25 -14.55 -10.41
C ASP A 858 -35.36 -13.30 -10.48
N VAL A 859 -34.07 -13.47 -10.13
CA VAL A 859 -33.12 -12.36 -10.04
C VAL A 859 -31.82 -12.69 -10.75
N LEU A 860 -31.31 -11.71 -11.50
CA LEU A 860 -29.95 -11.68 -12.03
C LEU A 860 -29.42 -10.24 -11.92
N ALA A 861 -28.48 -10.00 -11.01
CA ALA A 861 -28.02 -8.66 -10.65
C ALA A 861 -26.54 -8.61 -10.25
N PHE A 862 -25.90 -7.45 -10.37
CA PHE A 862 -24.57 -7.20 -9.80
C PHE A 862 -24.59 -7.24 -8.27
N ASP A 863 -23.43 -7.49 -7.64
CA ASP A 863 -23.25 -7.51 -6.19
C ASP A 863 -22.13 -6.50 -5.77
N PRO A 864 -22.40 -5.52 -4.89
CA PRO A 864 -23.71 -5.17 -4.33
C PRO A 864 -24.67 -4.64 -5.38
N ALA A 865 -25.97 -4.96 -5.22
CA ALA A 865 -26.99 -4.48 -6.13
C ALA A 865 -27.04 -2.95 -6.09
N ALA A 866 -26.96 -2.30 -7.26
CA ALA A 866 -27.36 -0.90 -7.35
C ALA A 866 -28.82 -0.79 -6.89
N SER A 867 -29.08 0.08 -5.91
CA SER A 867 -30.38 0.26 -5.30
C SER A 867 -31.46 0.46 -6.37
N GLY A 868 -32.40 -0.48 -6.49
CA GLY A 868 -33.59 -0.36 -7.35
C GLY A 868 -33.51 -0.95 -8.76
N THR A 869 -32.52 -1.79 -9.12
CA THR A 869 -32.48 -2.41 -10.47
C THR A 869 -33.35 -3.69 -10.56
N PRO A 870 -34.37 -3.75 -11.45
CA PRO A 870 -35.11 -4.97 -11.74
C PRO A 870 -34.29 -5.99 -12.56
N GLN A 871 -34.79 -7.22 -12.65
CA GLN A 871 -34.19 -8.36 -13.36
C GLN A 871 -33.60 -7.99 -14.72
N ALA A 872 -32.27 -8.05 -14.86
CA ALA A 872 -31.62 -7.78 -16.14
C ALA A 872 -31.60 -9.05 -16.99
N GLY A 873 -32.22 -9.03 -18.17
CA GLY A 873 -32.10 -10.14 -19.14
C GLY A 873 -30.64 -10.40 -19.57
N ARG A 874 -29.76 -9.40 -19.38
CA ARG A 874 -28.32 -9.49 -19.61
C ARG A 874 -27.57 -8.52 -18.70
N LEU A 875 -26.56 -9.02 -17.97
CA LEU A 875 -25.56 -8.22 -17.26
C LEU A 875 -24.38 -7.92 -18.20
N PRO A 876 -24.15 -6.65 -18.57
CA PRO A 876 -23.05 -6.30 -19.45
C PRO A 876 -21.70 -6.38 -18.72
N ALA A 877 -20.66 -6.74 -19.47
CA ALA A 877 -19.27 -6.56 -19.07
C ALA A 877 -18.58 -5.81 -20.22
N LEU A 878 -17.94 -4.69 -19.91
CA LEU A 878 -17.42 -3.75 -20.90
C LEU A 878 -15.95 -4.02 -21.25
N PRO A 879 -15.52 -3.77 -22.51
CA PRO A 879 -14.11 -3.74 -22.87
C PRO A 879 -13.40 -2.54 -22.23
N ALA A 880 -12.08 -2.44 -22.42
CA ALA A 880 -11.33 -1.29 -21.97
C ALA A 880 -11.89 0.00 -22.58
N ARG A 881 -11.86 1.09 -21.81
CA ARG A 881 -12.53 2.34 -22.20
C ARG A 881 -11.90 3.56 -21.53
N LEU A 882 -12.06 4.72 -22.14
CA LEU A 882 -11.76 5.99 -21.49
C LEU A 882 -12.81 6.29 -20.42
N GLY A 883 -12.35 6.69 -19.24
CA GLY A 883 -13.15 7.22 -18.17
C GLY A 883 -13.72 8.60 -18.47
N PRO A 884 -14.58 9.13 -17.59
CA PRO A 884 -15.11 10.48 -17.71
C PRO A 884 -13.97 11.51 -17.66
N ALA A 885 -14.16 12.65 -18.31
CA ALA A 885 -13.21 13.75 -18.27
C ALA A 885 -13.04 14.25 -16.82
N LEU A 886 -11.79 14.41 -16.38
CA LEU A 886 -11.50 15.02 -15.09
C LEU A 886 -11.93 16.50 -15.13
N VAL A 887 -12.56 16.98 -14.05
CA VAL A 887 -13.08 18.34 -13.92
C VAL A 887 -11.97 19.40 -14.11
N THR A 888 -10.71 19.02 -13.91
CA THR A 888 -9.52 19.89 -13.98
C THR A 888 -8.81 19.89 -15.35
N GLY A 889 -9.40 19.34 -16.41
CA GLY A 889 -8.81 19.38 -17.76
C GLY A 889 -7.62 18.45 -18.00
N GLY A 890 -7.45 17.42 -17.16
CA GLY A 890 -6.43 16.37 -17.32
C GLY A 890 -6.79 15.29 -18.34
N GLU A 891 -5.83 14.41 -18.64
CA GLU A 891 -6.04 13.22 -19.49
C GLU A 891 -7.14 12.33 -18.91
N ARG A 892 -7.99 11.75 -19.78
CA ARG A 892 -9.08 10.86 -19.35
C ARG A 892 -8.46 9.56 -18.81
N PRO A 893 -8.72 9.17 -17.56
CA PRO A 893 -8.17 7.93 -17.03
C PRO A 893 -8.69 6.73 -17.83
N ILE A 894 -7.81 5.83 -18.25
CA ILE A 894 -8.21 4.60 -18.94
C ILE A 894 -8.66 3.56 -17.90
N ARG A 895 -9.80 2.93 -18.15
CA ARG A 895 -10.34 1.83 -17.34
C ARG A 895 -10.15 0.51 -18.06
N GLY A 896 -9.67 -0.50 -17.33
CA GLY A 896 -9.50 -1.86 -17.82
C GLY A 896 -10.83 -2.52 -18.23
N ALA A 897 -10.73 -3.56 -19.05
CA ALA A 897 -11.86 -4.42 -19.37
C ALA A 897 -12.42 -5.09 -18.09
N GLN A 898 -13.72 -5.33 -18.08
CA GLN A 898 -14.42 -5.88 -16.93
C GLN A 898 -14.41 -7.41 -16.94
N LEU A 899 -14.10 -8.02 -15.79
CA LEU A 899 -14.29 -9.45 -15.57
C LEU A 899 -15.53 -9.65 -14.70
N LEU A 900 -16.56 -10.31 -15.24
CA LEU A 900 -17.82 -10.57 -14.54
C LEU A 900 -17.91 -12.06 -14.13
N THR A 901 -17.91 -12.36 -12.83
CA THR A 901 -17.95 -13.72 -12.26
C THR A 901 -19.09 -13.91 -11.25
N LEU A 902 -19.45 -15.15 -10.96
CA LEU A 902 -20.44 -15.48 -9.91
C LEU A 902 -19.84 -15.22 -8.51
N ALA A 903 -20.61 -14.57 -7.62
CA ALA A 903 -20.18 -14.38 -6.23
C ALA A 903 -20.19 -15.70 -5.45
N LYS A 904 -19.21 -15.92 -4.54
CA LYS A 904 -19.06 -17.16 -3.75
C LYS A 904 -20.30 -17.55 -2.94
N GLN A 905 -21.12 -16.57 -2.53
CA GLN A 905 -22.41 -16.79 -1.84
C GLN A 905 -23.58 -16.16 -2.62
N GLY A 906 -23.43 -16.03 -3.93
CA GLY A 906 -24.36 -15.31 -4.80
C GLY A 906 -25.51 -16.14 -5.36
N VAL A 907 -25.72 -17.38 -4.91
CA VAL A 907 -26.73 -18.29 -5.46
C VAL A 907 -27.78 -18.64 -4.41
N SER A 908 -28.99 -18.11 -4.58
CA SER A 908 -30.18 -18.51 -3.81
C SER A 908 -31.07 -19.42 -4.66
N LEU A 909 -31.40 -20.61 -4.15
CA LEU A 909 -32.23 -21.59 -4.84
C LEU A 909 -33.43 -21.97 -3.98
N GLU A 910 -34.62 -21.90 -4.55
CA GLU A 910 -35.87 -22.32 -3.93
C GLU A 910 -36.55 -23.43 -4.73
N VAL A 911 -37.48 -24.14 -4.10
CA VAL A 911 -38.25 -25.19 -4.78
C VAL A 911 -39.41 -24.57 -5.53
N MET A 912 -39.54 -24.91 -6.80
CA MET A 912 -40.73 -24.56 -7.57
C MET A 912 -41.89 -25.47 -7.16
N PRO A 913 -43.08 -24.90 -6.85
CA PRO A 913 -44.24 -25.69 -6.43
C PRO A 913 -44.77 -26.70 -7.46
#